data_AF-A0A074RQN0-F1
#
_entry.id   AF-A0A074RQN0-F1
#
_cell.length_a   1.000
_cell.length_b   1.000
_cell.length_c   1.000
_cell.angle_alpha   90.00
_cell.angle_beta   90.00
_cell.angle_gamma   90.00
#
_symmetry.space_group_name_H-M   'P 1'
#
loop_
_entity.id
_entity.type
_entity.pdbx_description
1 polymer ?
#
loop_
_entity_poly.entity_id
_entity_poly.type
_entity_poly.pdbx_seq_one_letter_code
_entity_poly.pdbx_strand_id
1 'polypeptide(L)'
;MPPPTTYHPTRTHPASLISASEHHPDLLRLMSQRVNTEIVDHIVAKVREVVPRCCDTCHPPVAHKWSDSLSTLPSPPVTPTKPMFQDGSGRRSEYEAAPLPVLEDFLGNIVSSSKIQAPTLLCTLIYLDRIRPKLPPIESAPHSRSPDVQHRVLMATIVCAAKYLNDSSPKNKHWALYSYGLLTCQDVNAMELQLLGLLDWDLRLTEDECTSAFSVFFGRSESRTTKQPLTPPKDVVVRIGSSQTMSNARQNPHLSVPSNRRASRPARIEISTGPGHLHASFTRSNASNTPLSPPPSAVSASFQARQDVLPGGDQVGTSNGDNAKTARYMHAYGARYPRLTEDARPIVQARSSNSHPNVRFAADPVIPTGETATRNVEDCVSSWPTLSRANGILEQRIFEIRVGCMIYRWPIWLHEFKRATVVRTHTIEDRQDTLHPSVLSRLDFLTIPIMSQIQKEVDIIFVGGESNLSHLAAIPISPPIILQEGPPVSPFSCVAAGRLAKANPELDILLVEQGPNNFNEPNVVTPAVFITHLVPGSKTAHFWQGNKSDALNGRSPIVPTGRTLGGGSRYTRASASDFDDWKTEGWGSKDLLPLLRKMETYHLAPDRESHGYDGPLNVSYGDKDHFPAISQEYLEVLQKRGVPLVQDKQDLKTGHGCQRWAKWVNPATGARQDAAHRYIHPLSDNKHLHIMTATKVVRVLFDGTKATGIEVVGDKDTEEGADQTPHIIKARKLVVISAGALGSPVVLQRSGVGEAERLKKLGIQVVSDLPIGSTYEDHNLVLTPYHVADDTVTIDPILEQDPEFLAKAQAEFTQGKGALTSNWIDSGCKLRPTPKELEEMGPAFASVWKKYFESKPDKPVMLQAVVNGWLGPREILPYKGARLVMMGSYTAYPISRGHVYITSTDPYAAPDFETGFFNEQADVDAQVWAYKHAREAVRRLSAYRGEFEALHPKFPEGSAAACTKIDGPPNVENLKDIVYTPEDNKAIEAYLRQFIETTWHSVGTVMMKPKEQGGSVDNRLNVYGTQNLKVADLSIIPGNVGANTNSTALLVGEKAAMIIAEDLGLKLD
;
A
#
# COMPACT_ATOMS: atom_id res chain seq x y z
N MET A 1 -46.64 4.37 1.82
CA MET A 1 -46.16 3.18 1.07
C MET A 1 -47.15 2.04 1.28
N PRO A 2 -47.23 1.04 0.38
CA PRO A 2 -47.92 -0.22 0.68
C PRO A 2 -47.23 -0.95 1.85
N PRO A 3 -47.91 -1.90 2.52
CA PRO A 3 -47.28 -2.72 3.55
C PRO A 3 -46.17 -3.62 2.96
N PRO A 4 -45.19 -4.06 3.77
CA PRO A 4 -44.14 -4.98 3.30
C PRO A 4 -44.75 -6.26 2.73
N THR A 5 -44.21 -6.72 1.59
CA THR A 5 -44.60 -7.99 0.99
C THR A 5 -44.31 -9.15 1.95
N THR A 6 -45.29 -10.03 2.14
CA THR A 6 -45.17 -11.22 2.99
C THR A 6 -43.95 -12.07 2.59
N TYR A 7 -43.16 -12.49 3.58
CA TYR A 7 -42.00 -13.35 3.34
C TYR A 7 -42.44 -14.66 2.68
N HIS A 8 -41.73 -15.08 1.62
CA HIS A 8 -41.99 -16.36 0.97
C HIS A 8 -41.56 -17.51 1.90
N PRO A 9 -42.43 -18.49 2.21
CA PRO A 9 -42.22 -19.47 3.27
C PRO A 9 -41.14 -20.53 2.96
N THR A 10 -40.53 -20.50 1.78
CA THR A 10 -39.50 -21.45 1.33
C THR A 10 -38.10 -20.82 1.26
N ARG A 11 -37.90 -19.64 1.86
CA ARG A 11 -36.64 -18.91 1.80
C ARG A 11 -35.86 -19.03 3.12
N THR A 12 -34.76 -19.77 3.07
CA THR A 12 -33.74 -19.86 4.12
C THR A 12 -33.38 -18.46 4.64
N HIS A 13 -33.44 -18.26 5.95
CA HIS A 13 -33.09 -16.99 6.56
C HIS A 13 -31.55 -16.86 6.51
N PRO A 14 -30.97 -15.75 6.00
CA PRO A 14 -29.60 -15.76 5.46
C PRO A 14 -28.44 -15.91 6.46
N ALA A 15 -28.76 -16.16 7.73
CA ALA A 15 -27.96 -15.74 8.86
C ALA A 15 -28.19 -16.59 10.13
N SER A 16 -29.34 -17.25 10.23
CA SER A 16 -29.65 -18.34 11.18
C SER A 16 -29.77 -19.71 10.49
N LEU A 17 -29.64 -19.75 9.15
CA LEU A 17 -29.60 -20.91 8.26
C LEU A 17 -30.83 -21.85 8.25
N ILE A 18 -31.78 -21.70 9.18
CA ILE A 18 -33.14 -22.28 9.11
C ILE A 18 -34.07 -21.44 8.23
N SER A 19 -35.24 -21.96 7.85
CA SER A 19 -36.21 -21.22 7.03
C SER A 19 -36.84 -20.04 7.78
N ALA A 20 -37.20 -18.99 7.04
CA ALA A 20 -38.05 -17.92 7.58
C ALA A 20 -39.45 -18.41 8.03
N SER A 21 -39.83 -19.66 7.71
CA SER A 21 -41.03 -20.34 8.20
C SER A 21 -40.85 -21.08 9.53
N GLU A 22 -39.61 -21.23 10.03
CA GLU A 22 -39.30 -21.97 11.26
C GLU A 22 -39.15 -21.04 12.48
N HIS A 23 -38.85 -19.76 12.25
CA HIS A 23 -38.76 -18.73 13.28
C HIS A 23 -40.12 -18.33 13.87
N HIS A 24 -40.13 -17.86 15.12
CA HIS A 24 -41.32 -17.31 15.76
C HIS A 24 -41.83 -16.06 14.99
N PRO A 25 -43.09 -16.04 14.50
CA PRO A 25 -43.53 -15.04 13.53
C PRO A 25 -43.61 -13.62 14.12
N ASP A 26 -43.91 -13.49 15.42
CA ASP A 26 -43.87 -12.20 16.10
C ASP A 26 -42.44 -11.70 16.38
N LEU A 27 -41.45 -12.60 16.44
CA LEU A 27 -40.04 -12.21 16.55
C LEU A 27 -39.55 -11.63 15.22
N LEU A 28 -39.88 -12.28 14.09
CA LEU A 28 -39.67 -11.75 12.74
C LEU A 28 -40.37 -10.40 12.54
N ARG A 29 -41.62 -10.26 13.01
CA ARG A 29 -42.35 -8.98 13.00
C ARG A 29 -41.60 -7.92 13.79
N LEU A 30 -41.21 -8.20 15.03
CA LEU A 30 -40.57 -7.24 15.94
C LEU A 30 -39.22 -6.72 15.42
N MET A 31 -38.34 -7.60 14.93
CA MET A 31 -37.03 -7.20 14.42
C MET A 31 -37.10 -6.36 13.14
N SER A 32 -38.23 -6.39 12.43
CA SER A 32 -38.51 -5.52 11.28
C SER A 32 -39.04 -4.13 11.64
N GLN A 33 -39.36 -3.87 12.91
CA GLN A 33 -39.86 -2.57 13.36
C GLN A 33 -38.74 -1.55 13.53
N ARG A 34 -39.12 -0.27 13.43
CA ARG A 34 -38.27 0.83 13.89
C ARG A 34 -38.27 0.87 15.41
N VAL A 35 -37.21 1.45 15.99
CA VAL A 35 -37.24 1.85 17.41
C VAL A 35 -38.43 2.77 17.63
N ASN A 36 -39.25 2.44 18.63
CA ASN A 36 -40.45 3.17 19.03
C ASN A 36 -40.37 3.48 20.54
N THR A 37 -41.36 4.21 21.07
CA THR A 37 -41.39 4.60 22.48
C THR A 37 -41.54 3.37 23.39
N GLU A 38 -42.38 2.40 23.02
CA GLU A 38 -42.63 1.17 23.79
C GLU A 38 -41.34 0.35 24.04
N ILE A 39 -40.44 0.26 23.05
CA ILE A 39 -39.13 -0.39 23.18
C ILE A 39 -38.20 0.42 24.12
N VAL A 40 -38.18 1.75 23.99
CA VAL A 40 -37.35 2.64 24.83
C VAL A 40 -37.81 2.60 26.29
N ASP A 41 -39.11 2.77 26.52
CA ASP A 41 -39.74 2.76 27.85
C ASP A 41 -39.53 1.41 28.55
N HIS A 42 -39.67 0.29 27.82
CA HIS A 42 -39.47 -1.04 28.38
C HIS A 42 -38.00 -1.34 28.72
N ILE A 43 -37.04 -0.93 27.88
CA ILE A 43 -35.61 -1.05 28.19
C ILE A 43 -35.25 -0.21 29.42
N VAL A 44 -35.75 1.02 29.51
CA VAL A 44 -35.53 1.89 30.67
C VAL A 44 -36.15 1.30 31.95
N ALA A 45 -37.37 0.75 31.87
CA ALA A 45 -37.97 0.01 32.97
C ALA A 45 -37.10 -1.21 33.38
N LYS A 46 -36.55 -1.95 32.42
CA LYS A 46 -35.67 -3.10 32.67
C LYS A 46 -34.36 -2.70 33.34
N VAL A 47 -33.74 -1.59 32.94
CA VAL A 47 -32.55 -1.04 33.63
C VAL A 47 -32.89 -0.65 35.06
N ARG A 48 -34.06 -0.06 35.33
CA ARG A 48 -34.52 0.26 36.69
C ARG A 48 -34.80 -0.98 37.53
N GLU A 49 -35.30 -2.06 36.92
CA GLU A 49 -35.56 -3.35 37.58
C GLU A 49 -34.26 -4.07 37.98
N VAL A 50 -33.25 -4.06 37.10
CA VAL A 50 -31.97 -4.77 37.29
C VAL A 50 -30.94 -3.93 38.05
N VAL A 51 -30.97 -2.61 37.88
CA VAL A 51 -30.06 -1.63 38.50
C VAL A 51 -30.88 -0.56 39.23
N PRO A 52 -31.53 -0.89 40.37
CA PRO A 52 -32.26 0.09 41.17
C PRO A 52 -31.32 1.17 41.75
N ARG A 53 -31.90 2.34 42.04
CA ARG A 53 -31.17 3.53 42.51
C ARG A 53 -30.72 3.39 43.97
N CYS A 54 -29.65 4.10 44.32
CA CYS A 54 -29.16 4.18 45.70
C CYS A 54 -30.06 5.05 46.60
N CYS A 55 -30.78 6.02 46.02
CA CYS A 55 -31.77 6.87 46.70
C CYS A 55 -32.73 7.48 45.68
N ASP A 56 -33.99 7.73 46.07
CA ASP A 56 -34.98 8.43 45.22
C ASP A 56 -35.06 9.93 45.48
N THR A 57 -34.49 10.41 46.59
CA THR A 57 -34.54 11.81 47.03
C THR A 57 -33.42 12.69 46.45
N CYS A 58 -32.40 12.11 45.81
CA CYS A 58 -31.17 12.81 45.45
C CYS A 58 -31.34 13.72 44.21
N HIS A 59 -32.15 13.32 43.23
CA HIS A 59 -32.63 14.19 42.15
C HIS A 59 -34.04 13.75 41.72
N PRO A 60 -35.09 14.58 41.90
CA PRO A 60 -36.41 14.28 41.36
C PRO A 60 -36.39 14.38 39.82
N PRO A 61 -37.07 13.48 39.08
CA PRO A 61 -37.13 13.56 37.63
C PRO A 61 -37.89 14.82 37.19
N VAL A 62 -37.28 15.61 36.32
CA VAL A 62 -37.94 16.77 35.70
C VAL A 62 -39.06 16.27 34.78
N ALA A 63 -40.25 16.86 34.89
CA ALA A 63 -41.43 16.39 34.17
C ALA A 63 -41.26 16.52 32.65
N HIS A 64 -41.34 15.38 31.93
CA HIS A 64 -41.23 15.33 30.48
C HIS A 64 -42.29 16.21 29.79
N LYS A 65 -41.85 16.97 28.78
CA LYS A 65 -42.61 17.10 27.53
C LYS A 65 -41.83 16.36 26.45
N TRP A 66 -42.47 15.39 25.82
CA TRP A 66 -41.92 14.75 24.62
C TRP A 66 -41.79 15.81 23.52
N SER A 67 -40.66 15.82 22.80
CA SER A 67 -40.57 16.52 21.53
C SER A 67 -41.09 15.60 20.43
N ASP A 68 -41.91 16.10 19.50
CA ASP A 68 -42.55 15.28 18.45
C ASP A 68 -41.58 14.69 17.41
N SER A 69 -40.27 14.93 17.55
CA SER A 69 -39.21 14.60 16.59
C SER A 69 -39.04 13.11 16.28
N LEU A 70 -39.41 12.21 17.20
CA LEU A 70 -39.36 10.76 16.96
C LEU A 70 -40.37 10.30 15.87
N SER A 71 -41.43 11.07 15.62
CA SER A 71 -42.44 10.74 14.61
C SER A 71 -41.97 10.93 13.15
N THR A 72 -40.86 11.64 12.92
CA THR A 72 -40.45 12.15 11.59
C THR A 72 -39.06 11.67 11.13
N LEU A 73 -38.52 10.61 11.74
CA LEU A 73 -37.25 10.02 11.29
C LEU A 73 -37.33 9.50 9.83
N PRO A 74 -36.49 9.96 8.91
CA PRO A 74 -36.56 9.58 7.49
C PRO A 74 -36.10 8.14 7.23
N SER A 75 -36.56 7.59 6.11
CA SER A 75 -36.09 6.32 5.52
C SER A 75 -36.34 6.37 4.01
N PRO A 76 -35.39 5.97 3.12
CA PRO A 76 -34.08 5.37 3.37
C PRO A 76 -33.15 6.26 4.23
N PRO A 77 -32.08 5.70 4.84
CA PRO A 77 -31.17 6.48 5.66
C PRO A 77 -30.46 7.55 4.84
N VAL A 78 -30.27 8.73 5.44
CA VAL A 78 -29.41 9.79 4.90
C VAL A 78 -28.20 9.92 5.82
N THR A 79 -27.01 10.05 5.23
CA THR A 79 -25.77 10.32 5.96
C THR A 79 -25.95 11.54 6.87
N PRO A 80 -25.66 11.47 8.19
CA PRO A 80 -25.75 12.62 9.07
C PRO A 80 -24.80 13.73 8.62
N THR A 81 -25.35 14.85 8.16
CA THR A 81 -24.58 16.07 7.92
C THR A 81 -24.05 16.65 9.23
N LYS A 82 -22.95 17.41 9.18
CA LYS A 82 -22.17 17.84 10.35
C LYS A 82 -22.86 18.67 11.46
N PRO A 83 -23.89 19.52 11.27
CA PRO A 83 -24.10 20.67 12.16
C PRO A 83 -24.69 20.37 13.56
N MET A 84 -25.00 19.11 13.90
CA MET A 84 -25.65 18.77 15.18
C MET A 84 -24.71 18.67 16.40
N PHE A 85 -23.39 18.75 16.22
CA PHE A 85 -22.43 18.71 17.33
C PHE A 85 -21.42 19.85 17.21
N GLN A 86 -21.53 20.84 18.10
CA GLN A 86 -20.44 21.76 18.42
C GLN A 86 -19.32 21.01 19.15
N ASP A 87 -18.11 21.56 19.15
CA ASP A 87 -16.93 20.89 19.64
C ASP A 87 -16.88 20.86 21.19
N GLY A 88 -16.83 19.65 21.74
CA GLY A 88 -16.57 19.42 23.17
C GLY A 88 -15.10 19.68 23.56
N SER A 89 -14.50 20.76 23.08
CA SER A 89 -13.14 21.21 23.42
C SER A 89 -13.08 22.01 24.73
N GLY A 90 -14.26 22.41 25.25
CA GLY A 90 -14.41 23.12 26.52
C GLY A 90 -13.88 22.33 27.72
N ARG A 91 -13.07 23.00 28.54
CA ARG A 91 -12.35 22.46 29.70
C ARG A 91 -13.27 21.73 30.71
N ARG A 92 -12.78 20.63 31.30
CA ARG A 92 -13.22 20.20 32.65
C ARG A 92 -12.55 21.08 33.72
N SER A 93 -13.01 22.33 33.79
CA SER A 93 -12.84 23.26 34.91
C SER A 93 -14.10 24.11 34.93
N GLU A 94 -14.78 24.19 36.07
CA GLU A 94 -16.05 24.95 36.23
C GLU A 94 -17.23 24.39 35.41
N TYR A 95 -17.64 23.16 35.73
CA TYR A 95 -19.05 22.81 35.74
C TYR A 95 -19.45 22.38 37.14
N GLU A 96 -20.23 23.22 37.83
CA GLU A 96 -21.07 22.76 38.93
C GLU A 96 -22.05 21.71 38.39
N ALA A 97 -22.53 20.81 39.25
CA ALA A 97 -23.16 19.56 38.85
C ALA A 97 -24.38 19.74 37.92
N ALA A 98 -24.14 19.61 36.61
CA ALA A 98 -25.20 19.45 35.63
C ALA A 98 -26.01 18.18 35.98
N PRO A 99 -27.35 18.28 36.15
CA PRO A 99 -28.14 17.14 36.58
C PRO A 99 -28.09 16.04 35.53
N LEU A 100 -27.99 14.79 35.99
CA LEU A 100 -27.97 13.64 35.09
C LEU A 100 -29.24 13.61 34.22
N PRO A 101 -29.11 13.34 32.90
CA PRO A 101 -30.27 13.26 32.02
C PRO A 101 -31.21 12.14 32.48
N VAL A 102 -32.50 12.32 32.25
CA VAL A 102 -33.49 11.25 32.45
C VAL A 102 -33.13 10.08 31.50
N LEU A 103 -33.33 8.83 31.94
CA LEU A 103 -32.73 7.66 31.24
C LEU A 103 -33.38 7.45 29.86
N GLU A 104 -34.65 7.82 29.74
CA GLU A 104 -35.46 7.94 28.53
C GLU A 104 -34.82 8.93 27.53
N ASP A 105 -34.51 10.16 27.97
CA ASP A 105 -33.79 11.16 27.16
C ASP A 105 -32.38 10.67 26.77
N PHE A 106 -31.65 10.06 27.70
CA PHE A 106 -30.31 9.53 27.43
C PHE A 106 -30.34 8.44 26.35
N LEU A 107 -31.28 7.50 26.45
CA LEU A 107 -31.48 6.45 25.44
C LEU A 107 -31.95 7.03 24.10
N GLY A 108 -32.92 7.96 24.13
CA GLY A 108 -33.41 8.66 22.93
C GLY A 108 -32.31 9.43 22.20
N ASN A 109 -31.42 10.09 22.93
CA ASN A 109 -30.25 10.79 22.39
C ASN A 109 -29.22 9.82 21.81
N ILE A 110 -28.93 8.70 22.48
CA ILE A 110 -28.04 7.65 21.95
C ILE A 110 -28.61 7.08 20.65
N VAL A 111 -29.87 6.69 20.61
CA VAL A 111 -30.54 6.15 19.41
C VAL A 111 -30.52 7.19 18.27
N SER A 112 -30.86 8.44 18.58
CA SER A 112 -30.89 9.53 17.59
C SER A 112 -29.50 9.86 17.03
N SER A 113 -28.43 9.69 17.81
CA SER A 113 -27.05 10.02 17.42
C SER A 113 -26.33 8.87 16.73
N SER A 114 -26.51 7.64 17.22
CA SER A 114 -25.84 6.43 16.72
C SER A 114 -26.60 5.70 15.60
N LYS A 115 -27.90 5.98 15.44
CA LYS A 115 -28.81 5.33 14.48
C LYS A 115 -28.95 3.81 14.65
N ILE A 116 -28.71 3.28 15.86
CA ILE A 116 -28.93 1.86 16.18
C ILE A 116 -30.38 1.41 15.94
N GLN A 117 -30.53 0.14 15.54
CA GLN A 117 -31.80 -0.47 15.20
C GLN A 117 -32.43 -1.23 16.39
N ALA A 118 -33.71 -1.60 16.26
CA ALA A 118 -34.45 -2.34 17.28
C ALA A 118 -33.75 -3.64 17.75
N PRO A 119 -33.14 -4.49 16.88
CA PRO A 119 -32.43 -5.70 17.34
C PRO A 119 -31.28 -5.41 18.32
N THR A 120 -30.50 -4.36 18.06
CA THR A 120 -29.39 -3.93 18.93
C THR A 120 -29.89 -3.43 20.29
N LEU A 121 -31.01 -2.71 20.30
CA LEU A 121 -31.64 -2.29 21.56
C LEU A 121 -32.23 -3.47 22.33
N LEU A 122 -33.01 -4.34 21.67
CA LEU A 122 -33.69 -5.46 22.33
C LEU A 122 -32.71 -6.46 22.94
N CYS A 123 -31.54 -6.69 22.31
CA CYS A 123 -30.43 -7.45 22.89
C CYS A 123 -30.01 -6.98 24.30
N THR A 124 -30.21 -5.69 24.63
CA THR A 124 -29.96 -5.14 25.97
C THR A 124 -30.78 -5.84 27.05
N LEU A 125 -32.03 -6.25 26.75
CA LEU A 125 -32.90 -6.93 27.72
C LEU A 125 -32.30 -8.27 28.17
N ILE A 126 -31.80 -9.06 27.22
CA ILE A 126 -31.16 -10.37 27.48
C ILE A 126 -29.87 -10.17 28.29
N TYR A 127 -29.04 -9.19 27.92
CA TYR A 127 -27.80 -8.92 28.66
C TYR A 127 -28.08 -8.39 30.09
N LEU A 128 -29.14 -7.58 30.28
CA LEU A 128 -29.58 -7.14 31.60
C LEU A 128 -30.02 -8.32 32.50
N ASP A 129 -30.84 -9.24 31.98
CA ASP A 129 -31.24 -10.43 32.77
C ASP A 129 -30.06 -11.38 33.04
N ARG A 130 -29.10 -11.53 32.12
CA ARG A 130 -27.87 -12.33 32.33
C ARG A 130 -26.96 -11.77 33.43
N ILE A 131 -26.83 -10.44 33.55
CA ILE A 131 -26.01 -9.83 34.62
C ILE A 131 -26.74 -9.70 35.95
N ARG A 132 -28.09 -9.65 35.95
CA ARG A 132 -28.91 -9.48 37.15
C ARG A 132 -28.50 -10.36 38.35
N PRO A 133 -28.32 -11.70 38.23
CA PRO A 133 -27.93 -12.55 39.36
C PRO A 133 -26.47 -12.36 39.82
N LYS A 134 -25.67 -11.57 39.09
CA LYS A 134 -24.24 -11.30 39.37
C LYS A 134 -24.00 -9.90 39.93
N LEU A 135 -25.02 -9.03 39.97
CA LEU A 135 -24.94 -7.73 40.61
C LEU A 135 -25.09 -7.88 42.13
N PRO A 136 -24.31 -7.16 42.96
CA PRO A 136 -24.38 -7.30 44.41
C PRO A 136 -25.74 -6.81 44.98
N PRO A 137 -26.24 -7.41 46.08
CA PRO A 137 -27.50 -7.01 46.71
C PRO A 137 -27.55 -5.53 47.09
N ILE A 138 -28.73 -4.91 46.94
CA ILE A 138 -28.96 -3.47 47.19
C ILE A 138 -28.54 -3.08 48.62
N GLU A 139 -28.92 -3.92 49.59
CA GLU A 139 -28.71 -3.76 51.03
C GLU A 139 -27.23 -3.73 51.44
N SER A 140 -26.32 -4.25 50.59
CA SER A 140 -24.90 -4.40 50.93
C SER A 140 -24.10 -3.10 50.94
N ALA A 141 -24.56 -2.04 50.24
CA ALA A 141 -23.85 -0.75 50.19
C ALA A 141 -24.77 0.45 49.87
N PRO A 142 -25.63 0.91 50.81
CA PRO A 142 -26.65 1.94 50.54
C PRO A 142 -26.15 3.33 50.11
N HIS A 143 -24.85 3.61 50.23
CA HIS A 143 -24.24 4.93 49.93
C HIS A 143 -23.04 4.84 48.97
N SER A 144 -22.84 3.71 48.27
CA SER A 144 -21.58 3.45 47.52
C SER A 144 -21.74 3.26 46.00
N ARG A 145 -22.92 3.53 45.42
CA ARG A 145 -23.12 3.50 43.95
C ARG A 145 -23.12 4.91 43.37
N SER A 146 -22.41 5.11 42.27
CA SER A 146 -22.40 6.39 41.57
C SER A 146 -23.79 6.73 41.01
N PRO A 147 -24.22 8.01 41.00
CA PRO A 147 -25.55 8.38 40.50
C PRO A 147 -25.81 8.02 39.03
N ASP A 148 -24.74 7.86 38.23
CA ASP A 148 -24.77 7.52 36.80
C ASP A 148 -24.72 6.01 36.50
N VAL A 149 -24.81 5.14 37.52
CA VAL A 149 -24.69 3.68 37.36
C VAL A 149 -25.73 3.08 36.39
N GLN A 150 -26.95 3.64 36.35
CA GLN A 150 -27.99 3.21 35.40
C GLN A 150 -27.58 3.52 33.95
N HIS A 151 -27.03 4.71 33.71
CA HIS A 151 -26.54 5.18 32.41
C HIS A 151 -25.33 4.39 31.93
N ARG A 152 -24.40 4.07 32.84
CA ARG A 152 -23.22 3.23 32.54
C ARG A 152 -23.61 1.82 32.10
N VAL A 153 -24.49 1.14 32.86
CA VAL A 153 -24.92 -0.22 32.51
C VAL A 153 -25.73 -0.25 31.21
N LEU A 154 -26.62 0.72 30.99
CA LEU A 154 -27.36 0.86 29.73
C LEU A 154 -26.44 1.12 28.53
N MET A 155 -25.48 2.04 28.64
CA MET A 155 -24.53 2.28 27.55
C MET A 155 -23.61 1.07 27.33
N ALA A 156 -23.17 0.37 28.38
CA ALA A 156 -22.29 -0.81 28.23
C ALA A 156 -23.00 -1.95 27.49
N THR A 157 -24.26 -2.22 27.84
CA THR A 157 -25.08 -3.26 27.18
C THR A 157 -25.33 -2.92 25.71
N ILE A 158 -25.61 -1.65 25.39
CA ILE A 158 -25.72 -1.17 24.01
C ILE A 158 -24.39 -1.29 23.26
N VAL A 159 -23.24 -0.96 23.87
CA VAL A 159 -21.92 -1.08 23.25
C VAL A 159 -21.59 -2.53 22.89
N CYS A 160 -21.77 -3.46 23.83
CA CYS A 160 -21.55 -4.89 23.58
C CYS A 160 -22.52 -5.44 22.53
N ALA A 161 -23.82 -5.12 22.62
CA ALA A 161 -24.82 -5.55 21.66
C ALA A 161 -24.55 -5.00 20.25
N ALA A 162 -24.15 -3.72 20.15
CA ALA A 162 -23.83 -3.09 18.88
C ALA A 162 -22.62 -3.75 18.22
N LYS A 163 -21.57 -4.07 19.00
CA LYS A 163 -20.37 -4.76 18.51
C LYS A 163 -20.59 -6.22 18.16
N TYR A 164 -21.45 -6.92 18.90
CA TYR A 164 -21.80 -8.32 18.61
C TYR A 164 -22.66 -8.45 17.35
N LEU A 165 -23.63 -7.55 17.15
CA LEU A 165 -24.63 -7.66 16.08
C LEU A 165 -24.29 -6.91 14.78
N ASN A 166 -23.31 -6.00 14.77
CA ASN A 166 -23.01 -5.16 13.60
C ASN A 166 -21.51 -5.20 13.24
N ASP A 167 -21.21 -5.70 12.04
CA ASP A 167 -19.85 -5.73 11.45
C ASP A 167 -19.25 -4.32 11.21
N SER A 168 -20.01 -3.24 11.45
CA SER A 168 -19.57 -1.85 11.38
C SER A 168 -20.16 -1.02 12.52
N SER A 169 -19.81 -1.39 13.75
CA SER A 169 -20.21 -0.70 14.97
C SER A 169 -19.33 0.53 15.28
N PRO A 170 -19.87 1.58 15.95
CA PRO A 170 -19.08 2.73 16.34
C PRO A 170 -17.94 2.37 17.33
N LYS A 171 -16.72 2.86 17.06
CA LYS A 171 -15.60 2.79 18.03
C LYS A 171 -15.94 3.53 19.34
N ASN A 172 -15.38 3.11 20.47
CA ASN A 172 -15.69 3.62 21.82
C ASN A 172 -15.61 5.14 21.99
N LYS A 173 -14.70 5.82 21.27
CA LYS A 173 -14.62 7.28 21.25
C LYS A 173 -15.90 7.97 20.74
N HIS A 174 -16.69 7.30 19.89
CA HIS A 174 -17.97 7.81 19.39
C HIS A 174 -19.10 7.56 20.40
N TRP A 175 -19.11 6.41 21.09
CA TRP A 175 -20.04 6.17 22.21
C TRP A 175 -19.85 7.18 23.34
N ALA A 176 -18.60 7.56 23.64
CA ALA A 176 -18.30 8.68 24.55
C ALA A 176 -18.93 10.00 24.05
N LEU A 177 -18.84 10.32 22.75
CA LEU A 177 -19.51 11.50 22.17
C LEU A 177 -21.05 11.39 22.21
N TYR A 178 -21.63 10.22 21.94
CA TYR A 178 -23.07 9.97 22.04
C TYR A 178 -23.60 10.01 23.49
N SER A 179 -22.72 10.01 24.49
CA SER A 179 -23.07 10.27 25.89
C SER A 179 -23.19 11.77 26.23
N TYR A 180 -22.95 12.67 25.26
CA TYR A 180 -22.97 14.12 25.42
C TYR A 180 -22.05 14.62 26.56
N GLY A 181 -20.88 13.99 26.71
CA GLY A 181 -19.87 14.36 27.72
C GLY A 181 -20.04 13.73 29.10
N LEU A 182 -21.08 12.90 29.31
CA LEU A 182 -21.26 12.13 30.55
C LEU A 182 -20.12 11.13 30.78
N LEU A 183 -19.68 10.46 29.71
CA LEU A 183 -18.68 9.40 29.73
C LEU A 183 -17.48 9.74 28.83
N THR A 184 -16.26 9.55 29.33
CA THR A 184 -15.04 9.63 28.52
C THR A 184 -14.83 8.35 27.71
N CYS A 185 -13.89 8.35 26.76
CA CYS A 185 -13.50 7.11 26.08
C CYS A 185 -12.87 6.08 27.05
N GLN A 186 -12.28 6.51 28.17
CA GLN A 186 -11.75 5.61 29.20
C GLN A 186 -12.88 4.93 29.99
N ASP A 187 -13.93 5.68 30.36
CA ASP A 187 -15.15 5.13 30.98
C ASP A 187 -15.76 4.04 30.09
N VAL A 188 -15.95 4.32 28.80
CA VAL A 188 -16.54 3.38 27.83
C VAL A 188 -15.69 2.12 27.67
N ASN A 189 -14.36 2.25 27.59
CA ASN A 189 -13.46 1.10 27.52
C ASN A 189 -13.54 0.23 28.79
N ALA A 190 -13.58 0.84 29.98
CA ALA A 190 -13.61 0.12 31.24
C ALA A 190 -14.95 -0.61 31.45
N MET A 191 -16.08 0.06 31.23
CA MET A 191 -17.40 -0.53 31.45
C MET A 191 -17.79 -1.59 30.41
N GLU A 192 -17.27 -1.51 29.17
CA GLU A 192 -17.36 -2.59 28.19
C GLU A 192 -16.66 -3.86 28.71
N LEU A 193 -15.40 -3.74 29.13
CA LEU A 193 -14.62 -4.87 29.63
C LEU A 193 -15.22 -5.48 30.91
N GLN A 194 -15.74 -4.64 31.81
CA GLN A 194 -16.46 -5.07 33.00
C GLN A 194 -17.75 -5.82 32.65
N LEU A 195 -18.52 -5.35 31.66
CA LEU A 195 -19.73 -6.04 31.23
C LEU A 195 -19.42 -7.38 30.53
N LEU A 196 -18.38 -7.45 29.70
CA LEU A 196 -17.91 -8.69 29.10
C LEU A 196 -17.53 -9.72 30.19
N GLY A 197 -16.86 -9.26 31.26
CA GLY A 197 -16.62 -10.07 32.45
C GLY A 197 -17.90 -10.55 33.13
N LEU A 198 -18.88 -9.67 33.36
CA LEU A 198 -20.18 -10.03 33.95
C LEU A 198 -21.02 -10.97 33.05
N LEU A 199 -20.85 -10.96 31.73
CA LEU A 199 -21.52 -11.89 30.82
C LEU A 199 -20.78 -13.24 30.69
N ASP A 200 -19.69 -13.47 31.44
CA ASP A 200 -18.73 -14.59 31.25
C ASP A 200 -18.20 -14.70 29.81
N TRP A 201 -18.20 -13.57 29.09
CA TRP A 201 -17.99 -13.40 27.65
C TRP A 201 -19.02 -14.09 26.73
N ASP A 202 -20.13 -14.62 27.26
CA ASP A 202 -21.20 -15.20 26.44
C ASP A 202 -22.16 -14.12 25.90
N LEU A 203 -21.87 -13.68 24.68
CA LEU A 203 -22.66 -12.72 23.92
C LEU A 203 -23.72 -13.37 23.02
N ARG A 204 -23.72 -14.70 22.88
CA ARG A 204 -24.60 -15.46 21.96
C ARG A 204 -26.06 -15.25 22.33
N LEU A 205 -26.97 -15.27 21.36
CA LEU A 205 -28.42 -15.15 21.60
C LEU A 205 -29.12 -16.40 21.04
N THR A 206 -29.93 -17.06 21.86
CA THR A 206 -30.82 -18.15 21.38
C THR A 206 -32.20 -17.61 21.01
N GLU A 207 -32.93 -18.34 20.15
CA GLU A 207 -34.29 -17.95 19.78
C GLU A 207 -35.27 -18.07 20.97
N ASP A 208 -35.06 -19.02 21.88
CA ASP A 208 -35.85 -19.15 23.11
C ASP A 208 -35.65 -17.94 24.04
N GLU A 209 -34.41 -17.47 24.23
CA GLU A 209 -34.15 -16.26 25.02
C GLU A 209 -34.76 -15.01 24.37
N CYS A 210 -34.67 -14.89 23.04
CA CYS A 210 -35.31 -13.78 22.32
C CYS A 210 -36.84 -13.84 22.43
N THR A 211 -37.43 -15.03 22.27
CA THR A 211 -38.88 -15.26 22.36
C THR A 211 -39.39 -15.00 23.78
N SER A 212 -38.62 -15.39 24.80
CA SER A 212 -38.92 -15.14 26.21
C SER A 212 -38.80 -13.65 26.56
N ALA A 213 -37.63 -13.04 26.34
CA ALA A 213 -37.35 -11.66 26.73
C ALA A 213 -38.17 -10.62 25.94
N PHE A 214 -38.57 -10.92 24.70
CA PHE A 214 -39.32 -9.99 23.85
C PHE A 214 -40.83 -10.30 23.80
N SER A 215 -41.29 -11.32 24.53
CA SER A 215 -42.70 -11.74 24.62
C SER A 215 -43.68 -10.60 24.92
N VAL A 216 -43.26 -9.58 25.68
CA VAL A 216 -44.04 -8.38 26.02
C VAL A 216 -44.52 -7.57 24.79
N PHE A 217 -43.79 -7.65 23.67
CA PHE A 217 -44.11 -6.97 22.42
C PHE A 217 -44.92 -7.84 21.44
N PHE A 218 -45.10 -9.13 21.74
CA PHE A 218 -45.82 -10.08 20.88
C PHE A 218 -47.35 -9.94 21.07
N GLY A 219 -48.13 -10.48 20.13
CA GLY A 219 -49.60 -10.56 20.22
C GLY A 219 -50.37 -9.23 20.13
N ARG A 220 -49.73 -8.06 20.23
CA ARG A 220 -50.39 -6.75 20.10
C ARG A 220 -50.81 -6.50 18.65
N SER A 221 -52.12 -6.48 18.42
CA SER A 221 -52.77 -6.12 17.16
C SER A 221 -52.95 -4.61 17.06
N GLU A 222 -52.69 -4.03 15.89
CA GLU A 222 -53.28 -2.73 15.54
C GLU A 222 -54.81 -2.85 15.62
N SER A 223 -55.50 -1.83 16.15
CA SER A 223 -56.94 -1.89 16.35
C SER A 223 -57.69 -1.60 15.04
N ARG A 224 -58.52 -2.55 14.60
CA ARG A 224 -59.45 -2.37 13.48
C ARG A 224 -60.43 -1.23 13.77
N THR A 225 -60.16 -0.04 13.23
CA THR A 225 -61.16 1.02 13.05
C THR A 225 -61.55 1.13 11.58
N THR A 226 -62.41 0.20 11.14
CA THR A 226 -62.94 0.17 9.78
C THR A 226 -63.86 1.36 9.51
N LYS A 227 -63.56 2.13 8.44
CA LYS A 227 -64.59 2.86 7.67
C LYS A 227 -64.49 2.49 6.19
N GLN A 228 -65.64 2.56 5.51
CA GLN A 228 -65.91 1.93 4.22
C GLN A 228 -65.34 2.69 3.02
N PRO A 229 -65.20 2.03 1.84
CA PRO A 229 -64.65 2.64 0.65
C PRO A 229 -65.58 3.70 0.05
N LEU A 230 -64.99 4.71 -0.59
CA LEU A 230 -65.68 5.69 -1.43
C LEU A 230 -65.22 5.54 -2.88
N THR A 231 -66.19 5.47 -3.79
CA THR A 231 -65.99 5.50 -5.24
C THR A 231 -65.52 6.87 -5.72
N PRO A 232 -64.75 6.96 -6.83
CA PRO A 232 -64.21 8.22 -7.31
C PRO A 232 -65.28 9.06 -8.03
N PRO A 233 -65.43 10.37 -7.71
CA PRO A 233 -66.11 11.32 -8.58
C PRO A 233 -65.32 11.52 -9.89
N LYS A 234 -66.04 11.66 -11.00
CA LYS A 234 -65.48 12.15 -12.27
C LYS A 234 -65.58 13.68 -12.35
N ASP A 235 -64.79 14.25 -13.26
CA ASP A 235 -64.98 15.52 -13.97
C ASP A 235 -65.30 16.80 -13.17
N VAL A 236 -64.34 17.73 -13.10
CA VAL A 236 -64.54 19.18 -13.37
C VAL A 236 -63.27 19.71 -14.08
N VAL A 237 -63.42 20.75 -14.91
CA VAL A 237 -62.45 21.22 -15.92
C VAL A 237 -62.01 22.68 -15.63
N VAL A 238 -61.01 23.18 -16.38
CA VAL A 238 -60.56 24.59 -16.54
C VAL A 238 -59.92 25.28 -15.30
N ARG A 239 -59.06 26.32 -15.43
CA ARG A 239 -58.66 27.16 -16.58
C ARG A 239 -57.21 27.67 -16.47
N ILE A 240 -56.63 28.15 -17.57
CA ILE A 240 -55.38 28.94 -17.61
C ILE A 240 -55.69 30.35 -18.16
N GLY A 241 -55.03 31.39 -17.61
CA GLY A 241 -55.00 32.78 -18.07
C GLY A 241 -54.33 33.67 -17.01
N SER A 242 -53.16 34.29 -17.27
CA SER A 242 -52.96 35.65 -17.84
C SER A 242 -53.40 36.79 -16.89
N SER A 243 -52.63 37.86 -16.66
CA SER A 243 -51.78 38.60 -17.63
C SER A 243 -50.80 39.61 -16.98
N GLN A 244 -49.75 40.03 -17.72
CA GLN A 244 -49.09 41.38 -17.72
C GLN A 244 -48.41 41.94 -16.43
N THR A 245 -47.38 42.81 -16.43
CA THR A 245 -46.24 43.21 -17.33
C THR A 245 -45.22 44.01 -16.45
N MET A 246 -43.94 44.29 -16.78
CA MET A 246 -43.39 44.94 -17.99
C MET A 246 -41.88 44.70 -18.20
N SER A 247 -41.47 44.59 -19.48
CA SER A 247 -40.26 45.10 -20.18
C SER A 247 -38.98 45.50 -19.40
N ASN A 248 -37.77 45.24 -19.91
CA ASN A 248 -37.29 45.59 -21.26
C ASN A 248 -36.49 44.49 -22.00
N ALA A 249 -36.27 44.67 -23.31
CA ALA A 249 -35.79 43.63 -24.24
C ALA A 249 -34.90 44.18 -25.36
N ARG A 250 -34.18 43.28 -26.06
CA ARG A 250 -33.63 43.29 -27.45
C ARG A 250 -32.39 42.35 -27.54
N GLN A 251 -32.04 41.67 -28.64
CA GLN A 251 -32.78 41.31 -29.86
C GLN A 251 -32.04 40.12 -30.55
N ASN A 252 -32.77 39.20 -31.20
CA ASN A 252 -32.21 38.16 -32.09
C ASN A 252 -32.15 38.69 -33.54
N PRO A 253 -31.30 38.15 -34.45
CA PRO A 253 -31.84 37.26 -35.50
C PRO A 253 -30.89 36.19 -36.12
N HIS A 254 -31.50 35.36 -37.00
CA HIS A 254 -30.96 34.34 -37.93
C HIS A 254 -30.67 32.94 -37.34
N LEU A 255 -31.28 31.82 -37.79
CA LEU A 255 -31.65 31.28 -39.14
C LEU A 255 -30.44 30.67 -39.89
N SER A 256 -30.53 29.50 -40.53
CA SER A 256 -31.59 28.46 -40.56
C SER A 256 -31.07 27.11 -41.07
N VAL A 257 -31.76 26.02 -40.73
CA VAL A 257 -31.45 24.64 -41.18
C VAL A 257 -32.02 24.36 -42.58
N PRO A 258 -31.36 23.52 -43.39
CA PRO A 258 -32.09 22.54 -44.18
C PRO A 258 -31.54 21.11 -44.03
N SER A 259 -32.45 20.13 -43.96
CA SER A 259 -32.14 18.70 -44.02
C SER A 259 -32.51 18.14 -45.40
N ASN A 260 -31.89 17.03 -45.86
CA ASN A 260 -32.63 15.89 -46.42
C ASN A 260 -31.83 14.66 -46.91
N ARG A 261 -32.59 13.56 -47.04
CA ARG A 261 -32.48 12.37 -47.92
C ARG A 261 -31.61 11.15 -47.53
N ARG A 262 -32.24 9.99 -47.79
CA ARG A 262 -31.81 8.59 -47.59
C ARG A 262 -31.02 8.06 -48.81
N ALA A 263 -30.22 7.00 -48.65
CA ALA A 263 -30.56 5.62 -49.09
C ALA A 263 -29.36 4.69 -49.37
N SER A 264 -29.64 3.37 -49.39
CA SER A 264 -28.95 2.26 -50.08
C SER A 264 -27.49 1.85 -49.72
N ARG A 265 -27.39 0.70 -49.04
CA ARG A 265 -26.51 -0.45 -49.42
C ARG A 265 -27.04 -1.08 -50.75
N PRO A 266 -26.32 -1.96 -51.49
CA PRO A 266 -25.33 -2.96 -51.02
C PRO A 266 -24.10 -3.21 -51.93
N ALA A 267 -23.21 -4.14 -51.53
CA ALA A 267 -22.66 -5.26 -52.34
C ALA A 267 -21.38 -5.86 -51.73
N ARG A 268 -21.06 -7.12 -52.11
CA ARG A 268 -19.86 -7.92 -51.77
C ARG A 268 -19.53 -8.76 -53.00
N ILE A 269 -18.26 -8.92 -53.39
CA ILE A 269 -17.74 -9.99 -54.25
C ILE A 269 -16.20 -10.05 -54.17
N GLU A 270 -15.60 -11.12 -54.70
CA GLU A 270 -14.29 -11.67 -54.32
C GLU A 270 -13.28 -11.76 -55.49
N ILE A 271 -11.98 -11.86 -55.14
CA ILE A 271 -10.86 -12.54 -55.86
C ILE A 271 -10.54 -12.13 -57.33
N SER A 272 -9.30 -11.70 -57.60
CA SER A 272 -8.29 -12.49 -58.38
C SER A 272 -7.00 -11.71 -58.78
N THR A 273 -5.84 -12.41 -58.74
CA THR A 273 -4.60 -12.34 -59.58
C THR A 273 -4.10 -11.04 -60.27
N GLY A 274 -2.76 -10.84 -60.28
CA GLY A 274 -2.02 -9.83 -61.09
C GLY A 274 -1.84 -10.20 -62.59
N PRO A 275 -0.76 -9.79 -63.34
CA PRO A 275 0.61 -9.46 -62.88
C PRO A 275 1.32 -8.26 -63.60
N GLY A 276 2.65 -8.09 -63.38
CA GLY A 276 3.58 -7.29 -64.22
C GLY A 276 4.28 -6.13 -63.47
N HIS A 277 5.53 -6.19 -62.99
CA HIS A 277 6.87 -6.36 -63.61
C HIS A 277 7.54 -5.08 -64.16
N LEU A 278 8.71 -4.71 -63.58
CA LEU A 278 10.02 -4.74 -64.26
C LEU A 278 11.21 -4.35 -63.33
N HIS A 279 12.14 -5.30 -63.12
CA HIS A 279 13.63 -5.18 -63.02
C HIS A 279 14.31 -4.21 -62.01
N ALA A 280 15.51 -4.45 -61.45
CA ALA A 280 16.41 -5.63 -61.29
C ALA A 280 17.53 -5.24 -60.27
N SER A 281 18.50 -6.04 -59.78
CA SER A 281 18.97 -7.41 -60.11
C SER A 281 19.86 -8.01 -58.99
N PHE A 282 19.75 -9.34 -58.74
CA PHE A 282 20.77 -10.31 -58.26
C PHE A 282 21.60 -10.06 -56.97
N THR A 283 22.09 -11.06 -56.20
CA THR A 283 22.11 -12.55 -56.37
C THR A 283 21.99 -13.29 -55.01
N ARG A 284 21.63 -14.57 -55.01
CA ARG A 284 21.72 -15.53 -53.88
C ARG A 284 22.65 -16.71 -54.22
N SER A 285 23.17 -17.40 -53.22
CA SER A 285 23.59 -18.82 -53.29
C SER A 285 23.37 -19.52 -51.94
N ASN A 286 23.23 -20.85 -51.93
CA ASN A 286 22.78 -21.61 -50.75
C ASN A 286 23.33 -23.06 -50.74
N ALA A 287 23.49 -23.65 -49.54
CA ALA A 287 23.57 -25.09 -49.20
C ALA A 287 24.75 -26.00 -49.65
N SER A 288 25.29 -26.76 -48.68
CA SER A 288 25.67 -28.21 -48.79
C SER A 288 25.96 -28.81 -47.39
N ASN A 289 25.92 -30.15 -47.23
CA ASN A 289 25.93 -30.84 -45.92
C ASN A 289 27.23 -31.62 -45.59
N THR A 290 27.58 -31.72 -44.29
CA THR A 290 28.25 -32.87 -43.57
C THR A 290 29.67 -33.34 -43.97
N PRO A 291 30.42 -34.13 -43.13
CA PRO A 291 30.36 -34.37 -41.67
C PRO A 291 31.76 -34.44 -40.94
N LEU A 292 31.77 -34.88 -39.67
CA LEU A 292 32.87 -35.49 -38.86
C LEU A 292 33.77 -34.62 -37.93
N SER A 293 34.38 -35.30 -36.96
CA SER A 293 34.90 -34.85 -35.64
C SER A 293 36.33 -35.41 -35.37
N PRO A 294 36.96 -35.37 -34.15
CA PRO A 294 36.77 -34.56 -32.93
C PRO A 294 38.10 -33.87 -32.44
N PRO A 295 38.76 -34.08 -31.25
CA PRO A 295 39.43 -32.99 -30.51
C PRO A 295 40.96 -33.18 -30.30
N PRO A 296 41.59 -32.41 -29.39
CA PRO A 296 42.23 -33.06 -28.22
C PRO A 296 41.90 -32.39 -26.86
N SER A 297 42.41 -32.96 -25.76
CA SER A 297 41.87 -32.81 -24.39
C SER A 297 42.93 -32.72 -23.28
N ALA A 298 42.56 -32.12 -22.13
CA ALA A 298 43.24 -32.20 -20.82
C ALA A 298 44.64 -31.49 -20.77
N VAL A 299 45.34 -31.29 -19.65
CA VAL A 299 45.35 -31.95 -18.31
C VAL A 299 45.52 -30.90 -17.17
N SER A 300 45.17 -31.29 -15.94
CA SER A 300 45.32 -30.55 -14.69
C SER A 300 46.76 -30.27 -14.22
N ALA A 301 46.95 -29.18 -13.47
CA ALA A 301 47.98 -29.03 -12.43
C ALA A 301 47.39 -28.25 -11.23
N SER A 302 48.01 -28.32 -10.05
CA SER A 302 47.38 -27.91 -8.78
C SER A 302 48.36 -27.35 -7.73
N PHE A 303 47.78 -26.83 -6.64
CA PHE A 303 48.35 -26.55 -5.31
C PHE A 303 49.06 -25.21 -4.98
N GLN A 304 48.73 -24.76 -3.75
CA GLN A 304 49.52 -24.03 -2.74
C GLN A 304 49.91 -22.54 -2.89
N ALA A 305 49.03 -21.71 -2.31
CA ALA A 305 49.26 -21.03 -1.02
C ALA A 305 50.29 -19.88 -0.86
N ARG A 306 49.72 -18.72 -0.51
CA ARG A 306 50.16 -17.74 0.53
C ARG A 306 51.45 -16.93 0.35
N GLN A 307 51.21 -15.61 0.34
CA GLN A 307 51.65 -14.60 1.34
C GLN A 307 52.55 -13.43 0.88
N ASP A 308 52.21 -12.29 1.49
CA ASP A 308 52.99 -11.10 1.89
C ASP A 308 53.50 -10.05 0.86
N VAL A 309 52.86 -8.86 0.97
CA VAL A 309 53.46 -7.53 1.19
C VAL A 309 54.64 -7.04 0.30
N LEU A 310 54.33 -6.04 -0.55
CA LEU A 310 54.96 -4.70 -0.79
C LEU A 310 56.50 -4.48 -0.56
N PRO A 311 57.17 -3.46 -1.19
CA PRO A 311 56.65 -2.35 -2.03
C PRO A 311 57.46 -1.95 -3.31
N GLY A 312 56.87 -1.09 -4.15
CA GLY A 312 57.53 0.08 -4.77
C GLY A 312 58.33 -0.07 -6.08
N GLY A 313 58.50 1.06 -6.79
CA GLY A 313 59.40 1.21 -7.95
C GLY A 313 58.76 1.85 -9.20
N ASP A 314 59.25 3.02 -9.62
CA ASP A 314 58.85 3.74 -10.85
C ASP A 314 59.66 3.33 -12.11
N GLN A 315 59.27 3.92 -13.25
CA GLN A 315 59.87 3.89 -14.61
C GLN A 315 59.42 2.68 -15.46
N VAL A 316 59.19 2.75 -16.78
CA VAL A 316 59.70 3.55 -17.93
C VAL A 316 58.49 3.90 -18.85
N GLY A 317 58.45 4.81 -19.83
CA GLY A 317 59.40 5.78 -20.42
C GLY A 317 59.25 5.88 -21.96
N THR A 318 58.53 6.90 -22.43
CA THR A 318 58.62 7.60 -23.75
C THR A 318 58.61 6.85 -25.12
N SER A 319 57.56 7.09 -25.93
CA SER A 319 57.60 7.59 -27.34
C SER A 319 56.15 7.73 -27.88
N ASN A 320 55.64 8.87 -28.37
CA ASN A 320 55.98 9.70 -29.55
C ASN A 320 55.62 9.02 -30.89
N GLY A 321 54.87 9.64 -31.83
CA GLY A 321 54.22 10.97 -31.91
C GLY A 321 52.78 10.90 -32.48
N ASP A 322 52.20 11.92 -33.13
CA ASP A 322 52.79 13.17 -33.63
C ASP A 322 51.72 14.25 -33.97
N ASN A 323 52.09 15.55 -33.89
CA ASN A 323 51.41 16.75 -34.46
C ASN A 323 49.93 17.12 -34.06
N ALA A 324 49.49 18.39 -33.94
CA ALA A 324 50.16 19.70 -34.02
C ALA A 324 49.36 20.92 -33.41
N LYS A 325 50.12 21.87 -32.81
CA LYS A 325 50.00 23.36 -32.83
C LYS A 325 48.86 24.17 -32.13
N THR A 326 49.32 25.18 -31.37
CA THR A 326 48.76 26.56 -31.11
C THR A 326 47.45 26.73 -30.31
N ALA A 327 47.28 27.75 -29.44
CA ALA A 327 48.16 28.81 -28.93
C ALA A 327 47.73 29.32 -27.52
N ARG A 328 48.51 30.23 -26.90
CA ARG A 328 48.22 30.96 -25.64
C ARG A 328 48.23 32.48 -25.86
N TYR A 329 47.73 33.23 -24.86
CA TYR A 329 48.11 34.56 -24.33
C TYR A 329 46.87 35.47 -24.10
N MET A 330 46.85 36.52 -23.25
CA MET A 330 47.24 36.79 -21.83
C MET A 330 47.02 38.30 -21.59
N HIS A 331 46.70 38.76 -20.35
CA HIS A 331 46.83 40.14 -19.77
C HIS A 331 45.63 40.45 -18.84
N ALA A 332 45.68 41.29 -17.79
CA ALA A 332 46.75 41.77 -16.89
C ALA A 332 46.15 42.58 -15.70
N TYR A 333 47.01 43.07 -14.78
CA TYR A 333 46.72 43.83 -13.53
C TYR A 333 46.07 42.96 -12.40
N GLY A 334 46.42 43.07 -11.10
CA GLY A 334 47.41 43.90 -10.39
C GLY A 334 46.75 44.93 -9.46
N ALA A 335 46.96 45.01 -8.14
CA ALA A 335 47.89 44.30 -7.21
C ALA A 335 47.16 44.02 -5.85
N ARG A 336 47.72 43.91 -4.62
CA ARG A 336 49.04 44.21 -3.99
C ARG A 336 49.28 43.32 -2.73
N TYR A 337 50.03 43.80 -1.73
CA TYR A 337 50.44 43.13 -0.48
C TYR A 337 50.47 44.15 0.69
N PRO A 338 50.48 43.78 2.02
CA PRO A 338 51.46 42.85 2.64
C PRO A 338 50.93 41.88 3.74
N ARG A 339 51.87 41.07 4.29
CA ARG A 339 51.72 40.20 5.47
C ARG A 339 52.34 40.87 6.72
N LEU A 340 52.05 40.30 7.90
CA LEU A 340 52.98 40.23 9.04
C LEU A 340 53.02 38.78 9.57
N THR A 341 53.96 38.48 10.48
CA THR A 341 54.49 37.13 10.75
C THR A 341 54.62 36.81 12.25
N GLU A 342 54.87 35.52 12.55
CA GLU A 342 55.53 35.01 13.79
C GLU A 342 54.72 35.12 15.12
N ASP A 343 54.91 34.28 16.16
CA ASP A 343 55.82 33.13 16.35
C ASP A 343 55.35 32.11 17.44
N ALA A 344 56.18 31.07 17.64
CA ALA A 344 56.44 30.31 18.89
C ALA A 344 55.51 29.14 19.32
N ARG A 345 56.03 28.32 20.25
CA ARG A 345 55.54 26.99 20.68
C ARG A 345 55.49 26.83 22.24
N PRO A 346 55.75 25.67 22.92
CA PRO A 346 54.71 25.04 23.76
C PRO A 346 55.09 24.75 25.24
N ILE A 347 54.11 24.41 26.09
CA ILE A 347 54.30 23.84 27.45
C ILE A 347 53.34 22.64 27.67
N VAL A 348 53.62 21.78 28.67
CA VAL A 348 53.25 20.34 28.72
C VAL A 348 52.75 19.88 30.10
N GLN A 349 51.83 18.89 30.12
CA GLN A 349 51.34 18.09 31.28
C GLN A 349 50.44 18.83 32.32
N ALA A 350 49.52 18.19 33.06
CA ALA A 350 49.55 16.79 33.54
C ALA A 350 48.18 16.04 33.63
N ARG A 351 48.36 14.72 33.84
CA ARG A 351 47.44 13.58 34.00
C ARG A 351 46.32 13.71 35.05
N SER A 352 45.24 12.93 34.85
CA SER A 352 44.71 11.98 35.86
C SER A 352 44.00 10.79 35.19
N SER A 353 43.84 9.67 35.90
CA SER A 353 43.20 8.42 35.43
C SER A 353 42.61 7.64 36.61
N ASN A 354 41.67 6.71 36.36
CA ASN A 354 41.59 5.32 36.90
C ASN A 354 40.18 4.70 36.73
N SER A 355 40.02 3.41 37.09
CA SER A 355 38.92 2.52 36.65
C SER A 355 38.60 1.38 37.63
N HIS A 356 37.39 0.79 37.53
CA HIS A 356 36.94 -0.50 38.12
C HIS A 356 36.82 -0.55 39.67
N PRO A 357 36.22 -1.61 40.32
CA PRO A 357 35.72 -2.91 39.82
C PRO A 357 34.29 -3.35 40.30
N ASN A 358 33.93 -4.62 40.05
CA ASN A 358 32.67 -5.31 40.46
C ASN A 358 32.75 -5.99 41.85
N VAL A 359 31.61 -6.38 42.47
CA VAL A 359 31.35 -7.68 43.19
C VAL A 359 29.88 -7.79 43.68
N ARG A 360 29.42 -9.01 44.05
CA ARG A 360 28.04 -9.39 44.50
C ARG A 360 27.94 -9.63 46.02
N PHE A 361 26.75 -9.55 46.65
CA PHE A 361 25.97 -10.68 47.25
C PHE A 361 24.73 -10.22 48.07
N ALA A 362 23.98 -11.17 48.66
CA ALA A 362 22.53 -11.08 48.99
C ALA A 362 22.15 -11.06 50.50
N ALA A 363 20.83 -10.95 50.77
CA ALA A 363 20.02 -11.45 51.91
C ALA A 363 19.35 -10.44 52.87
N ASP A 364 18.06 -10.68 53.18
CA ASP A 364 17.22 -9.99 54.20
C ASP A 364 17.45 -10.53 55.63
N PRO A 365 16.96 -9.86 56.72
CA PRO A 365 15.71 -10.33 57.34
C PRO A 365 14.82 -9.33 58.17
N VAL A 366 13.49 -9.37 57.95
CA VAL A 366 12.40 -9.65 58.95
C VAL A 366 12.08 -8.70 60.16
N ILE A 367 10.95 -7.94 60.06
CA ILE A 367 9.83 -7.74 61.07
C ILE A 367 10.13 -6.96 62.42
N PRO A 368 9.19 -6.32 63.20
CA PRO A 368 7.70 -6.31 63.20
C PRO A 368 6.91 -4.95 63.31
N THR A 369 5.62 -5.03 62.93
CA THR A 369 4.37 -4.38 63.46
C THR A 369 4.23 -2.88 63.79
N GLY A 370 3.12 -2.29 63.31
CA GLY A 370 2.42 -1.13 63.90
C GLY A 370 1.12 -0.82 63.15
N GLU A 371 -0.05 -1.07 63.74
CA GLU A 371 -1.36 -0.98 63.06
C GLU A 371 -2.05 0.39 63.19
N THR A 372 -2.75 0.83 62.14
CA THR A 372 -4.14 1.32 62.25
C THR A 372 -4.80 1.37 60.87
N ALA A 373 -6.03 0.89 60.75
CA ALA A 373 -6.73 0.78 59.47
C ALA A 373 -7.90 1.77 59.36
N THR A 374 -8.05 2.38 58.18
CA THR A 374 -9.32 2.93 57.70
C THR A 374 -9.64 2.27 56.36
N ARG A 375 -10.77 1.56 56.27
CA ARG A 375 -11.19 0.87 55.05
C ARG A 375 -12.11 1.78 54.24
N ASN A 376 -11.73 2.09 53.00
CA ASN A 376 -12.62 2.67 51.99
C ASN A 376 -12.88 1.64 50.87
N VAL A 377 -14.04 1.73 50.24
CA VAL A 377 -14.60 0.66 49.38
C VAL A 377 -14.19 0.82 47.91
N GLU A 378 -12.88 0.99 47.67
CA GLU A 378 -12.29 1.03 46.31
C GLU A 378 -11.50 -0.26 45.98
N ASP A 379 -11.10 -1.04 46.98
CA ASP A 379 -10.19 -2.20 46.83
C ASP A 379 -10.79 -3.46 46.16
N CYS A 380 -12.09 -3.46 45.82
CA CYS A 380 -12.74 -4.60 45.15
C CYS A 380 -12.46 -4.68 43.64
N VAL A 381 -11.64 -3.79 43.07
CA VAL A 381 -11.33 -3.75 41.62
C VAL A 381 -9.80 -3.80 41.34
N SER A 382 -8.95 -3.85 42.38
CA SER A 382 -7.52 -3.50 42.30
C SER A 382 -6.52 -4.63 42.63
N SER A 383 -6.89 -5.92 42.57
CA SER A 383 -6.08 -7.00 43.19
C SER A 383 -6.00 -8.37 42.45
N TRP A 384 -5.64 -8.41 41.15
CA TRP A 384 -5.42 -9.68 40.40
C TRP A 384 -4.05 -9.80 39.68
N PRO A 385 -2.94 -10.06 40.39
CA PRO A 385 -1.62 -10.30 39.80
C PRO A 385 -1.42 -11.76 39.32
N THR A 386 -2.18 -12.23 38.33
CA THR A 386 -2.03 -13.62 37.78
C THR A 386 -2.17 -13.74 36.25
N LEU A 387 -1.85 -12.67 35.51
CA LEU A 387 -2.05 -12.55 34.06
C LEU A 387 -1.35 -13.61 33.16
N SER A 388 -0.44 -14.44 33.71
CA SER A 388 0.24 -15.50 32.95
C SER A 388 -0.62 -16.74 32.66
N ARG A 389 -1.63 -17.06 33.48
CA ARG A 389 -2.51 -18.23 33.26
C ARG A 389 -3.87 -17.88 32.65
N ALA A 390 -4.29 -16.61 32.70
CA ALA A 390 -5.57 -16.18 32.14
C ALA A 390 -5.58 -16.22 30.60
N ASN A 391 -4.50 -15.76 29.95
CA ASN A 391 -4.46 -15.58 28.49
C ASN A 391 -4.73 -16.87 27.69
N GLY A 392 -4.23 -18.02 28.13
CA GLY A 392 -4.48 -19.30 27.44
C GLY A 392 -5.95 -19.74 27.45
N ILE A 393 -6.70 -19.37 28.49
CA ILE A 393 -8.16 -19.59 28.54
C ILE A 393 -8.90 -18.50 27.75
N LEU A 394 -8.35 -17.27 27.75
CA LEU A 394 -8.91 -16.13 27.04
C LEU A 394 -8.87 -16.33 25.51
N GLU A 395 -7.73 -16.74 24.95
CA GLU A 395 -7.60 -17.02 23.50
C GLU A 395 -8.51 -18.15 23.06
N GLN A 396 -8.58 -19.25 23.83
CA GLN A 396 -9.42 -20.40 23.53
C GLN A 396 -10.92 -20.02 23.55
N ARG A 397 -11.37 -19.20 24.50
CA ARG A 397 -12.76 -18.71 24.54
C ARG A 397 -13.06 -17.62 23.50
N ILE A 398 -12.11 -16.75 23.17
CA ILE A 398 -12.27 -15.78 22.07
C ILE A 398 -12.47 -16.53 20.74
N PHE A 399 -11.80 -17.67 20.55
CA PHE A 399 -12.01 -18.55 19.41
C PHE A 399 -13.42 -19.18 19.42
N GLU A 400 -13.86 -19.76 20.53
CA GLU A 400 -15.22 -20.30 20.68
C GLU A 400 -16.32 -19.24 20.46
N ILE A 401 -16.11 -18.00 20.90
CA ILE A 401 -17.03 -16.87 20.67
C ILE A 401 -17.08 -16.53 19.17
N ARG A 402 -15.94 -16.43 18.48
CA ARG A 402 -15.90 -16.19 17.03
C ARG A 402 -16.61 -17.28 16.23
N VAL A 403 -16.50 -18.54 16.63
CA VAL A 403 -17.23 -19.67 16.00
C VAL A 403 -18.74 -19.58 16.31
N GLY A 404 -19.11 -19.26 17.55
CA GLY A 404 -20.51 -19.06 17.96
C GLY A 404 -21.23 -17.93 17.20
N CYS A 405 -20.51 -16.88 16.81
CA CYS A 405 -21.02 -15.75 16.02
C CYS A 405 -21.54 -16.13 14.62
N MET A 406 -21.28 -17.35 14.14
CA MET A 406 -21.73 -17.82 12.82
C MET A 406 -23.13 -18.47 12.83
N ILE A 407 -23.65 -18.86 14.00
CA ILE A 407 -24.82 -19.75 14.09
C ILE A 407 -26.15 -18.97 14.24
N TYR A 408 -26.14 -17.77 14.84
CA TYR A 408 -27.33 -16.93 15.00
C TYR A 408 -27.04 -15.45 14.67
N ARG A 409 -27.14 -15.08 13.39
CA ARG A 409 -27.23 -13.70 12.88
C ARG A 409 -28.64 -13.44 12.30
N TRP A 410 -29.08 -12.18 12.24
CA TRP A 410 -30.39 -11.77 11.67
C TRP A 410 -30.25 -10.45 10.86
N PRO A 411 -30.65 -10.34 9.57
CA PRO A 411 -30.36 -9.15 8.74
C PRO A 411 -31.58 -8.46 8.08
N ILE A 412 -31.72 -7.15 8.30
CA ILE A 412 -32.62 -6.23 7.57
C ILE A 412 -31.83 -4.92 7.37
N TRP A 413 -31.38 -4.51 6.17
CA TRP A 413 -32.07 -4.49 4.89
C TRP A 413 -31.08 -4.54 3.70
N LEU A 414 -31.45 -5.18 2.58
CA LEU A 414 -30.71 -5.14 1.31
C LEU A 414 -31.71 -4.90 0.19
N HIS A 415 -31.86 -3.63 -0.22
CA HIS A 415 -32.98 -3.23 -1.10
C HIS A 415 -32.62 -2.27 -2.26
N GLU A 416 -31.42 -1.69 -2.31
CA GLU A 416 -30.97 -0.91 -3.50
C GLU A 416 -30.00 -1.68 -4.41
N PHE A 417 -29.26 -2.66 -3.88
CA PHE A 417 -28.40 -3.56 -4.66
C PHE A 417 -29.17 -4.70 -5.35
N LYS A 418 -30.20 -4.34 -6.13
CA LYS A 418 -30.96 -5.29 -6.99
C LYS A 418 -31.40 -4.71 -8.35
N ARG A 419 -30.43 -4.16 -9.10
CA ARG A 419 -30.41 -4.22 -10.57
C ARG A 419 -28.97 -4.54 -11.00
N ALA A 420 -28.82 -5.62 -11.78
CA ALA A 420 -27.57 -6.40 -11.93
C ALA A 420 -27.14 -7.06 -10.59
N THR A 421 -26.74 -8.33 -10.52
CA THR A 421 -26.72 -9.42 -11.52
C THR A 421 -27.28 -10.69 -10.86
N VAL A 422 -28.01 -11.53 -11.62
CA VAL A 422 -28.49 -12.83 -11.14
C VAL A 422 -27.96 -13.94 -12.03
N VAL A 423 -27.03 -14.73 -11.49
CA VAL A 423 -26.81 -16.12 -11.88
C VAL A 423 -26.65 -16.90 -10.57
N ARG A 424 -27.50 -17.90 -10.34
CA ARG A 424 -27.24 -18.97 -9.37
C ARG A 424 -26.77 -20.18 -10.19
N THR A 425 -25.64 -20.76 -9.83
CA THR A 425 -25.37 -22.16 -10.12
C THR A 425 -26.22 -23.03 -9.20
N HIS A 426 -26.75 -24.15 -9.73
CA HIS A 426 -26.82 -25.46 -9.05
C HIS A 426 -27.44 -26.52 -9.99
N THR A 427 -27.01 -27.78 -9.80
CA THR A 427 -27.62 -29.04 -10.26
C THR A 427 -28.06 -29.16 -11.73
N ILE A 428 -27.30 -29.95 -12.50
CA ILE A 428 -27.81 -30.69 -13.66
C ILE A 428 -28.20 -32.09 -13.19
N GLU A 429 -29.49 -32.43 -13.30
CA GLU A 429 -29.97 -33.78 -13.56
C GLU A 429 -31.39 -33.66 -14.18
N ASP A 430 -31.71 -34.53 -15.15
CA ASP A 430 -32.99 -34.64 -15.87
C ASP A 430 -33.74 -33.36 -16.31
N ARG A 431 -33.38 -32.86 -17.50
CA ARG A 431 -34.20 -33.05 -18.74
C ARG A 431 -33.52 -32.49 -20.00
N GLN A 432 -34.01 -32.95 -21.15
CA GLN A 432 -33.46 -32.65 -22.47
C GLN A 432 -33.92 -31.30 -23.06
N ASP A 433 -33.16 -30.89 -24.08
CA ASP A 433 -33.47 -29.96 -25.17
C ASP A 433 -33.32 -28.43 -24.98
N THR A 434 -32.55 -27.89 -25.94
CA THR A 434 -32.43 -26.50 -26.41
C THR A 434 -32.01 -25.38 -25.43
N LEU A 435 -30.69 -25.08 -25.40
CA LEU A 435 -30.18 -23.69 -25.40
C LEU A 435 -28.71 -23.63 -25.88
N HIS A 436 -28.25 -22.45 -26.31
CA HIS A 436 -27.02 -22.27 -27.12
C HIS A 436 -25.81 -21.86 -26.26
N PRO A 437 -24.63 -22.49 -26.41
CA PRO A 437 -23.44 -22.17 -25.60
C PRO A 437 -22.75 -20.88 -26.07
N SER A 438 -22.38 -19.99 -25.13
CA SER A 438 -21.40 -18.90 -25.35
C SER A 438 -21.06 -18.03 -24.12
N VAL A 439 -21.86 -18.01 -23.04
CA VAL A 439 -21.76 -16.95 -21.99
C VAL A 439 -21.34 -17.43 -20.59
N LEU A 440 -21.55 -18.70 -20.22
CA LEU A 440 -21.43 -19.16 -18.82
C LEU A 440 -20.08 -19.85 -18.46
N SER A 441 -19.08 -19.85 -19.33
CA SER A 441 -17.82 -20.61 -19.12
C SER A 441 -16.60 -19.76 -18.73
N ARG A 442 -16.80 -18.55 -18.18
CA ARG A 442 -15.72 -17.54 -18.03
C ARG A 442 -15.52 -16.94 -16.64
N LEU A 443 -16.16 -17.46 -15.58
CA LEU A 443 -16.05 -16.89 -14.22
C LEU A 443 -15.27 -17.76 -13.21
N ASP A 444 -15.18 -19.08 -13.40
CA ASP A 444 -14.57 -19.99 -12.41
C ASP A 444 -13.14 -20.48 -12.78
N PHE A 445 -12.56 -19.98 -13.87
CA PHE A 445 -11.38 -20.60 -14.51
C PHE A 445 -9.98 -20.11 -14.07
N LEU A 446 -9.88 -19.15 -13.14
CA LEU A 446 -8.59 -18.55 -12.72
C LEU A 446 -8.25 -18.69 -11.22
N THR A 447 -9.09 -19.38 -10.45
CA THR A 447 -8.84 -19.75 -9.04
C THR A 447 -9.48 -21.11 -8.74
N ILE A 448 -8.86 -22.19 -9.25
CA ILE A 448 -9.20 -23.56 -8.85
C ILE A 448 -8.67 -23.80 -7.43
N PRO A 449 -9.36 -24.54 -6.54
CA PRO A 449 -8.76 -25.12 -5.34
C PRO A 449 -7.72 -26.19 -5.74
N ILE A 450 -6.51 -25.70 -6.03
CA ILE A 450 -5.54 -26.31 -6.95
C ILE A 450 -5.02 -27.68 -6.51
N MET A 451 -5.04 -27.97 -5.20
CA MET A 451 -4.55 -29.22 -4.59
C MET A 451 -5.14 -30.50 -5.21
N SER A 452 -6.28 -30.40 -5.90
CA SER A 452 -6.99 -31.54 -6.48
C SER A 452 -6.81 -31.72 -8.00
N GLN A 453 -6.28 -30.74 -8.74
CA GLN A 453 -6.28 -30.77 -10.22
C GLN A 453 -4.99 -30.34 -10.93
N ILE A 454 -4.00 -29.75 -10.26
CA ILE A 454 -2.67 -29.61 -10.88
C ILE A 454 -2.04 -31.01 -11.00
N GLN A 455 -1.73 -31.42 -12.23
CA GLN A 455 -0.87 -32.56 -12.49
C GLN A 455 0.47 -32.28 -11.80
N LYS A 456 1.03 -33.25 -11.06
CA LYS A 456 2.18 -33.05 -10.15
C LYS A 456 3.50 -32.63 -10.83
N GLU A 457 3.49 -32.36 -12.13
CA GLU A 457 4.66 -32.23 -12.98
C GLU A 457 4.34 -31.40 -14.24
N VAL A 458 4.87 -30.17 -14.30
CA VAL A 458 4.75 -29.23 -15.44
C VAL A 458 6.12 -29.05 -16.12
N ASP A 459 6.21 -28.37 -17.27
CA ASP A 459 7.50 -28.12 -17.92
C ASP A 459 8.32 -27.05 -17.19
N ILE A 460 7.71 -25.90 -16.91
CA ILE A 460 8.38 -24.74 -16.30
C ILE A 460 7.60 -24.29 -15.07
N ILE A 461 8.32 -24.04 -13.97
CA ILE A 461 7.77 -23.36 -12.79
C ILE A 461 8.46 -22.01 -12.63
N PHE A 462 7.69 -20.93 -12.69
CA PHE A 462 8.09 -19.62 -12.21
C PHE A 462 7.65 -19.49 -10.75
N VAL A 463 8.63 -19.44 -9.85
CA VAL A 463 8.45 -19.02 -8.45
C VAL A 463 8.31 -17.51 -8.47
N GLY A 464 7.07 -17.03 -8.54
CA GLY A 464 6.71 -15.69 -8.11
C GLY A 464 6.78 -15.55 -6.59
N GLY A 465 6.11 -14.54 -6.09
CA GLY A 465 6.33 -13.95 -4.79
C GLY A 465 6.73 -12.49 -4.92
N GLU A 466 7.36 -11.99 -3.88
CA GLU A 466 7.26 -10.57 -3.54
C GLU A 466 8.19 -9.68 -4.39
N SER A 467 7.66 -8.76 -5.21
CA SER A 467 8.44 -7.62 -5.73
C SER A 467 8.45 -6.48 -4.70
N ASN A 468 8.33 -5.20 -5.05
CA ASN A 468 8.62 -4.10 -4.11
C ASN A 468 7.36 -3.21 -3.87
N LEU A 469 6.84 -2.99 -2.64
CA LEU A 469 5.64 -2.17 -2.31
C LEU A 469 5.46 -1.93 -0.79
N SER A 470 5.15 -0.71 -0.37
CA SER A 470 5.25 -0.12 0.99
C SER A 470 4.26 -0.53 2.13
N HIS A 471 4.75 -0.55 3.40
CA HIS A 471 4.15 -0.04 4.68
C HIS A 471 2.95 -0.80 5.33
N LEU A 472 2.90 -1.22 6.64
CA LEU A 472 3.59 -0.84 7.91
C LEU A 472 3.56 -2.01 8.95
N ALA A 473 4.46 -2.03 9.95
CA ALA A 473 4.28 -2.69 11.28
C ALA A 473 4.81 -1.80 12.44
N ALA A 474 4.13 -1.74 13.59
CA ALA A 474 4.28 -0.62 14.55
C ALA A 474 5.04 -0.93 15.86
N ILE A 475 5.98 -0.05 16.22
CA ILE A 475 6.59 0.09 17.57
C ILE A 475 6.70 1.61 17.86
N PRO A 476 6.39 2.11 19.07
CA PRO A 476 6.32 3.54 19.32
C PRO A 476 7.71 4.19 19.50
N ILE A 477 7.97 5.26 18.71
CA ILE A 477 8.61 6.54 19.06
C ILE A 477 8.67 7.39 17.77
N SER A 478 8.15 8.63 17.82
CA SER A 478 8.03 9.58 16.68
C SER A 478 7.10 9.16 15.52
N PRO A 479 6.47 10.12 14.78
CA PRO A 479 5.52 9.82 13.71
C PRO A 479 6.22 9.61 12.34
N PRO A 480 6.09 8.43 11.70
CA PRO A 480 6.64 8.19 10.36
C PRO A 480 5.74 8.74 9.24
N ILE A 481 6.33 8.95 8.07
CA ILE A 481 5.65 9.39 6.85
C ILE A 481 5.29 8.17 6.01
N ILE A 482 4.03 8.04 5.58
CA ILE A 482 3.59 6.96 4.67
C ILE A 482 4.02 7.29 3.23
N LEU A 483 4.39 6.26 2.48
CA LEU A 483 5.26 6.37 1.32
C LEU A 483 4.56 6.07 -0.03
N GLN A 484 5.33 6.19 -1.11
CA GLN A 484 4.91 6.19 -2.52
C GLN A 484 4.88 4.76 -3.12
N GLU A 485 4.58 4.61 -4.42
CA GLU A 485 4.41 3.32 -5.13
C GLU A 485 5.67 2.50 -5.44
N GLY A 486 5.55 1.18 -5.28
CA GLY A 486 6.30 0.17 -6.04
C GLY A 486 5.39 -0.81 -6.83
N PRO A 487 5.96 -1.87 -7.46
CA PRO A 487 5.21 -2.96 -8.11
C PRO A 487 4.66 -4.05 -7.16
N PRO A 488 3.35 -4.35 -7.18
CA PRO A 488 2.82 -5.65 -6.74
C PRO A 488 3.21 -6.75 -7.74
N VAL A 489 3.94 -7.77 -7.26
CA VAL A 489 4.52 -8.96 -7.92
C VAL A 489 5.24 -8.75 -9.25
N SER A 490 6.42 -9.38 -9.31
CA SER A 490 7.08 -9.94 -10.50
C SER A 490 6.46 -9.58 -11.87
N PRO A 491 6.73 -8.36 -12.38
CA PRO A 491 6.44 -8.07 -13.77
C PRO A 491 7.25 -8.98 -14.72
N PHE A 492 8.41 -9.46 -14.27
CA PHE A 492 9.31 -10.35 -15.02
C PHE A 492 8.74 -11.76 -15.21
N SER A 493 8.14 -12.40 -14.20
CA SER A 493 7.44 -13.69 -14.39
C SER A 493 6.27 -13.54 -15.35
N CYS A 494 5.48 -12.47 -15.20
CA CYS A 494 4.34 -12.21 -16.08
C CYS A 494 4.77 -12.04 -17.54
N VAL A 495 5.83 -11.25 -17.80
CA VAL A 495 6.41 -11.11 -19.15
C VAL A 495 6.92 -12.46 -19.65
N ALA A 496 7.79 -13.14 -18.90
CA ALA A 496 8.47 -14.35 -19.37
C ALA A 496 7.50 -15.51 -19.63
N ALA A 497 6.60 -15.81 -18.69
CA ALA A 497 5.60 -16.86 -18.86
C ALA A 497 4.63 -16.53 -20.01
N GLY A 498 4.15 -15.29 -20.12
CA GLY A 498 3.24 -14.89 -21.19
C GLY A 498 3.88 -14.95 -22.59
N ARG A 499 5.14 -14.52 -22.71
CA ARG A 499 5.90 -14.57 -23.97
C ARG A 499 6.19 -16.02 -24.39
N LEU A 500 6.53 -16.90 -23.45
CA LEU A 500 6.76 -18.33 -23.71
C LEU A 500 5.45 -19.07 -24.04
N ALA A 501 4.37 -18.84 -23.29
CA ALA A 501 3.05 -19.43 -23.52
C ALA A 501 2.44 -19.00 -24.87
N LYS A 502 2.74 -17.77 -25.34
CA LYS A 502 2.34 -17.32 -26.69
C LYS A 502 3.16 -18.01 -27.78
N ALA A 503 4.48 -18.18 -27.56
CA ALA A 503 5.39 -18.78 -28.54
C ALA A 503 5.21 -20.31 -28.68
N ASN A 504 4.80 -21.00 -27.62
CA ASN A 504 4.37 -22.39 -27.65
C ASN A 504 3.17 -22.60 -26.70
N PRO A 505 1.92 -22.63 -27.23
CA PRO A 505 0.73 -22.86 -26.42
C PRO A 505 0.67 -24.22 -25.70
N GLU A 506 1.43 -25.22 -26.15
CA GLU A 506 1.48 -26.58 -25.58
C GLU A 506 2.57 -26.72 -24.49
N LEU A 507 3.17 -25.61 -24.03
CA LEU A 507 4.21 -25.59 -23.01
C LEU A 507 3.59 -25.42 -21.62
N ASP A 508 3.58 -26.49 -20.81
CA ASP A 508 3.05 -26.45 -19.43
C ASP A 508 3.85 -25.51 -18.54
N ILE A 509 3.33 -24.30 -18.29
CA ILE A 509 3.95 -23.28 -17.44
C ILE A 509 3.08 -23.06 -16.20
N LEU A 510 3.68 -23.13 -15.01
CA LEU A 510 3.07 -22.72 -13.77
C LEU A 510 3.68 -21.41 -13.26
N LEU A 511 2.84 -20.40 -13.04
CA LEU A 511 3.11 -19.25 -12.19
C LEU A 511 2.65 -19.57 -10.76
N VAL A 512 3.56 -19.62 -9.78
CA VAL A 512 3.19 -19.67 -8.35
C VAL A 512 3.36 -18.28 -7.74
N GLU A 513 2.39 -17.83 -6.93
CA GLU A 513 2.35 -16.51 -6.34
C GLU A 513 1.84 -16.54 -4.90
N GLN A 514 2.53 -15.81 -4.01
CA GLN A 514 2.22 -15.70 -2.58
C GLN A 514 1.01 -14.79 -2.30
N GLY A 515 0.82 -13.75 -3.11
CA GLY A 515 -0.31 -12.83 -3.04
C GLY A 515 -1.60 -13.33 -3.72
N PRO A 516 -2.72 -12.60 -3.58
CA PRO A 516 -3.95 -12.87 -4.34
C PRO A 516 -3.78 -12.57 -5.84
N ASN A 517 -4.74 -13.03 -6.65
CA ASN A 517 -4.88 -12.63 -8.05
C ASN A 517 -5.24 -11.13 -8.16
N ASN A 518 -4.84 -10.47 -9.24
CA ASN A 518 -5.14 -9.05 -9.50
C ASN A 518 -6.20 -8.80 -10.59
N PHE A 519 -6.73 -9.87 -11.22
CA PHE A 519 -7.57 -9.78 -12.42
C PHE A 519 -8.83 -8.93 -12.20
N ASN A 520 -8.88 -7.77 -12.86
CA ASN A 520 -9.91 -6.73 -12.74
C ASN A 520 -10.09 -6.13 -11.32
N GLU A 521 -9.13 -6.30 -10.41
CA GLU A 521 -9.21 -5.75 -9.06
C GLU A 521 -9.26 -4.20 -9.09
N PRO A 522 -10.37 -3.55 -8.62
CA PRO A 522 -10.56 -2.10 -8.79
C PRO A 522 -9.43 -1.26 -8.20
N ASN A 523 -8.88 -1.69 -7.08
CA ASN A 523 -7.78 -1.01 -6.38
C ASN A 523 -6.43 -1.14 -7.11
N VAL A 524 -6.26 -2.16 -7.96
CA VAL A 524 -5.06 -2.32 -8.80
C VAL A 524 -5.21 -1.53 -10.10
N VAL A 525 -6.33 -1.69 -10.81
CA VAL A 525 -6.52 -1.11 -12.14
C VAL A 525 -6.71 0.41 -12.13
N THR A 526 -7.04 1.02 -10.99
CA THR A 526 -7.25 2.46 -10.84
C THR A 526 -5.95 3.15 -10.35
N PRO A 527 -5.28 4.01 -11.17
CA PRO A 527 -3.99 4.59 -10.80
C PRO A 527 -3.96 5.37 -9.48
N ALA A 528 -4.95 6.23 -9.21
CA ALA A 528 -4.91 7.17 -8.09
C ALA A 528 -5.04 6.53 -6.69
N VAL A 529 -5.59 5.32 -6.57
CA VAL A 529 -5.77 4.67 -5.26
C VAL A 529 -4.56 3.84 -4.82
N PHE A 530 -3.41 3.97 -5.49
CA PHE A 530 -2.21 3.18 -5.23
C PHE A 530 -1.78 3.06 -3.75
N ILE A 531 -2.01 4.10 -2.96
CA ILE A 531 -1.69 4.19 -1.53
C ILE A 531 -2.51 3.19 -0.69
N THR A 532 -3.63 2.67 -1.20
CA THR A 532 -4.42 1.63 -0.53
C THR A 532 -3.74 0.26 -0.52
N HIS A 533 -2.74 0.01 -1.38
CA HIS A 533 -1.88 -1.17 -1.25
C HIS A 533 -1.01 -1.11 0.02
N LEU A 534 -0.90 0.08 0.63
CA LEU A 534 0.10 0.46 1.62
C LEU A 534 -0.51 0.73 3.00
N VAL A 535 -1.78 0.34 3.22
CA VAL A 535 -2.46 0.51 4.51
C VAL A 535 -2.31 -0.76 5.37
N PRO A 536 -2.27 -0.65 6.71
CA PRO A 536 -2.24 -1.81 7.60
C PRO A 536 -3.39 -2.79 7.31
N GLY A 537 -3.07 -4.07 7.15
CA GLY A 537 -4.02 -5.11 6.75
C GLY A 537 -4.18 -5.31 5.25
N SER A 538 -3.45 -4.56 4.40
CA SER A 538 -3.33 -4.85 2.97
C SER A 538 -2.75 -6.24 2.74
N LYS A 539 -3.45 -7.06 1.95
CA LYS A 539 -2.97 -8.36 1.46
C LYS A 539 -2.11 -8.24 0.19
N THR A 540 -1.98 -7.04 -0.36
CA THR A 540 -1.29 -6.78 -1.65
C THR A 540 0.19 -6.42 -1.49
N ALA A 541 0.70 -6.45 -0.26
CA ALA A 541 2.09 -6.20 0.09
C ALA A 541 2.57 -7.13 1.24
N HIS A 542 3.87 -7.07 1.54
CA HIS A 542 4.56 -7.70 2.66
C HIS A 542 5.61 -6.73 3.22
N PHE A 543 6.05 -6.92 4.46
CA PHE A 543 6.70 -5.85 5.23
C PHE A 543 7.98 -6.36 5.91
N TRP A 544 9.11 -6.34 5.19
CA TRP A 544 10.39 -6.74 5.77
C TRP A 544 10.86 -5.68 6.77
N GLN A 545 10.85 -6.06 8.04
CA GLN A 545 11.45 -5.26 9.11
C GLN A 545 12.97 -5.44 9.07
N GLY A 546 13.70 -4.35 8.85
CA GLY A 546 15.15 -4.32 8.92
C GLY A 546 15.68 -4.22 10.35
N ASN A 547 16.89 -4.71 10.54
CA ASN A 547 17.71 -4.56 11.75
C ASN A 547 17.78 -3.09 12.20
N LYS A 548 17.94 -2.85 13.51
CA LYS A 548 18.18 -1.50 14.02
C LYS A 548 19.52 -0.98 13.50
N SER A 549 19.53 0.22 12.93
CA SER A 549 20.75 0.87 12.42
C SER A 549 21.08 2.15 13.19
N ASP A 550 22.29 2.24 13.71
CA ASP A 550 22.81 3.46 14.35
C ASP A 550 22.96 4.60 13.33
N ALA A 551 23.23 4.29 12.06
CA ALA A 551 23.24 5.26 10.96
C ALA A 551 21.85 5.88 10.69
N LEU A 552 20.79 5.24 11.17
CA LEU A 552 19.41 5.74 11.15
C LEU A 552 18.91 6.16 12.55
N ASN A 553 19.82 6.57 13.44
CA ASN A 553 19.52 6.97 14.83
C ASN A 553 18.80 5.87 15.64
N GLY A 554 19.17 4.59 15.42
CA GLY A 554 18.62 3.43 16.12
C GLY A 554 17.27 2.93 15.57
N ARG A 555 16.77 3.50 14.46
CA ARG A 555 15.53 3.04 13.80
C ARG A 555 15.71 1.64 13.21
N SER A 556 14.62 0.90 13.21
CA SER A 556 14.41 -0.33 12.45
C SER A 556 13.58 0.05 11.22
N PRO A 557 14.21 0.25 10.04
CA PRO A 557 13.50 0.66 8.82
C PRO A 557 12.63 -0.50 8.31
N ILE A 558 11.55 -0.19 7.61
CA ILE A 558 10.64 -1.21 7.06
C ILE A 558 10.73 -1.10 5.54
N VAL A 559 11.39 -2.07 4.90
CA VAL A 559 11.52 -2.14 3.44
C VAL A 559 10.45 -3.10 2.91
N PRO A 560 9.43 -2.61 2.21
CA PRO A 560 8.25 -3.43 2.02
C PRO A 560 8.08 -3.82 0.53
N THR A 561 7.40 -4.94 0.32
CA THR A 561 7.42 -5.75 -0.89
C THR A 561 6.02 -6.06 -1.43
N GLY A 562 5.92 -6.37 -2.73
CA GLY A 562 4.66 -6.37 -3.47
C GLY A 562 4.13 -7.76 -3.79
N ARG A 563 2.90 -8.02 -3.35
CA ARG A 563 2.33 -9.36 -3.13
C ARG A 563 0.89 -9.43 -3.64
N THR A 564 0.71 -9.22 -4.93
CA THR A 564 -0.41 -9.64 -5.80
C THR A 564 0.08 -9.45 -7.24
N LEU A 565 -0.36 -10.23 -8.22
CA LEU A 565 0.14 -10.18 -9.61
C LEU A 565 0.23 -8.72 -10.15
N GLY A 566 1.24 -8.36 -10.95
CA GLY A 566 1.19 -7.09 -11.69
C GLY A 566 2.49 -6.35 -12.08
N GLY A 567 2.79 -5.27 -11.35
CA GLY A 567 3.69 -4.18 -11.75
C GLY A 567 3.24 -2.77 -11.30
N GLY A 568 4.18 -1.83 -11.20
CA GLY A 568 3.95 -0.47 -10.68
C GLY A 568 3.60 0.56 -11.77
N SER A 569 2.92 1.65 -11.42
CA SER A 569 2.42 2.62 -12.42
C SER A 569 3.46 3.64 -12.94
N ARG A 570 4.67 3.68 -12.38
CA ARG A 570 5.67 4.75 -12.65
C ARG A 570 6.54 4.47 -13.87
N TYR A 571 6.56 5.41 -14.82
CA TYR A 571 7.44 5.33 -15.99
C TYR A 571 8.71 6.16 -15.81
N THR A 572 9.83 5.47 -15.65
CA THR A 572 11.19 6.03 -15.70
C THR A 572 12.11 5.01 -16.33
N ARG A 573 13.11 5.45 -17.11
CA ARG A 573 14.12 4.56 -17.71
C ARG A 573 15.51 4.90 -17.20
N ALA A 574 16.30 3.85 -16.97
CA ALA A 574 17.71 3.90 -16.63
C ALA A 574 18.51 4.67 -17.70
N SER A 575 19.72 5.09 -17.37
CA SER A 575 20.63 5.69 -18.34
C SER A 575 21.47 4.60 -19.03
N ALA A 576 21.96 4.85 -20.25
CA ALA A 576 22.64 3.83 -21.06
C ALA A 576 23.86 3.24 -20.34
N SER A 577 24.65 4.08 -19.66
CA SER A 577 25.81 3.61 -18.91
C SER A 577 25.47 2.75 -17.68
N ASP A 578 24.21 2.65 -17.26
CA ASP A 578 23.78 1.74 -16.20
C ASP A 578 23.88 0.28 -16.67
N PHE A 579 23.35 0.01 -17.86
CA PHE A 579 23.41 -1.31 -18.50
C PHE A 579 24.84 -1.67 -18.92
N ASP A 580 25.59 -0.69 -19.46
CA ASP A 580 26.99 -0.92 -19.85
C ASP A 580 27.91 -1.14 -18.62
N ASP A 581 27.60 -0.54 -17.46
CA ASP A 581 28.32 -0.76 -16.20
C ASP A 581 28.15 -2.18 -15.63
N TRP A 582 27.09 -2.90 -16.01
CA TRP A 582 26.89 -4.30 -15.59
C TRP A 582 27.93 -5.26 -16.20
N LYS A 583 28.66 -4.83 -17.25
CA LYS A 583 29.81 -5.53 -17.84
C LYS A 583 29.56 -7.01 -18.17
N THR A 584 28.31 -7.35 -18.44
CA THR A 584 27.84 -8.71 -18.70
C THR A 584 27.43 -8.82 -20.16
N GLU A 585 27.97 -9.82 -20.88
CA GLU A 585 27.72 -10.02 -22.31
C GLU A 585 26.22 -10.19 -22.61
N GLY A 586 25.71 -9.43 -23.59
CA GLY A 586 24.30 -9.44 -24.00
C GLY A 586 23.38 -8.60 -23.10
N TRP A 587 23.93 -7.88 -22.12
CA TRP A 587 23.18 -7.00 -21.22
C TRP A 587 23.64 -5.54 -21.31
N GLY A 588 24.39 -5.17 -22.35
CA GLY A 588 24.73 -3.77 -22.62
C GLY A 588 23.52 -2.97 -23.13
N SER A 589 23.61 -1.65 -23.08
CA SER A 589 22.56 -0.71 -23.52
C SER A 589 22.09 -0.98 -24.95
N LYS A 590 23.02 -1.37 -25.84
CA LYS A 590 22.75 -1.73 -27.24
C LYS A 590 21.98 -3.05 -27.39
N ASP A 591 22.26 -4.03 -26.53
CA ASP A 591 21.61 -5.34 -26.55
C ASP A 591 20.18 -5.27 -25.98
N LEU A 592 19.98 -4.36 -25.03
CA LEU A 592 18.74 -4.20 -24.28
C LEU A 592 17.78 -3.16 -24.89
N LEU A 593 18.27 -2.19 -25.68
CA LEU A 593 17.42 -1.19 -26.36
C LEU A 593 16.31 -1.83 -27.24
N PRO A 594 16.55 -2.89 -28.05
CA PRO A 594 15.49 -3.57 -28.78
C PRO A 594 14.37 -4.10 -27.89
N LEU A 595 14.69 -4.62 -26.69
CA LEU A 595 13.71 -5.13 -25.72
C LEU A 595 12.97 -4.00 -25.00
N LEU A 596 13.67 -2.91 -24.66
CA LEU A 596 13.06 -1.68 -24.13
C LEU A 596 12.02 -1.08 -25.09
N ARG A 597 12.27 -1.11 -26.40
CA ARG A 597 11.26 -0.77 -27.40
C ARG A 597 10.13 -1.81 -27.43
N LYS A 598 10.47 -3.10 -27.43
CA LYS A 598 9.50 -4.20 -27.60
C LYS A 598 8.40 -4.25 -26.53
N MET A 599 8.69 -3.86 -25.30
CA MET A 599 7.73 -3.95 -24.19
C MET A 599 6.68 -2.81 -24.17
N GLU A 600 6.93 -1.67 -24.85
CA GLU A 600 6.12 -0.45 -24.69
C GLU A 600 5.44 0.07 -25.97
N THR A 601 4.28 0.71 -25.79
CA THR A 601 3.65 1.64 -26.75
C THR A 601 3.70 3.03 -26.15
N TYR A 602 4.48 3.94 -26.75
CA TYR A 602 4.77 5.27 -26.22
C TYR A 602 3.90 6.36 -26.86
N HIS A 603 2.98 6.93 -26.07
CA HIS A 603 1.96 7.86 -26.60
C HIS A 603 2.34 9.35 -26.57
N LEU A 604 3.56 9.71 -26.13
CA LEU A 604 3.90 11.11 -25.84
C LEU A 604 4.47 11.88 -27.05
N ALA A 605 5.17 11.18 -27.93
CA ALA A 605 5.70 11.70 -29.20
C ALA A 605 5.96 10.53 -30.15
N PRO A 606 5.69 10.65 -31.47
CA PRO A 606 6.02 9.64 -32.46
C PRO A 606 7.54 9.56 -32.72
N ASP A 607 7.96 8.47 -33.37
CA ASP A 607 9.26 8.29 -34.05
C ASP A 607 10.52 8.55 -33.20
N ARG A 608 10.43 8.44 -31.87
CA ARG A 608 11.59 8.54 -30.96
C ARG A 608 12.41 7.26 -31.03
N GLU A 609 13.69 7.38 -31.40
CA GLU A 609 14.63 6.24 -31.44
C GLU A 609 14.74 5.49 -30.09
N SER A 610 14.54 6.16 -28.96
CA SER A 610 14.52 5.52 -27.64
C SER A 610 13.36 4.55 -27.44
N HIS A 611 12.23 4.70 -28.14
CA HIS A 611 10.93 4.15 -27.72
C HIS A 611 10.31 3.13 -28.68
N GLY A 612 9.33 2.40 -28.14
CA GLY A 612 8.46 1.49 -28.89
C GLY A 612 7.05 2.04 -29.10
N TYR A 613 6.36 1.53 -30.12
CA TYR A 613 5.04 2.00 -30.55
C TYR A 613 4.01 0.88 -30.76
N ASP A 614 4.41 -0.38 -30.56
CA ASP A 614 3.59 -1.58 -30.76
C ASP A 614 3.62 -2.54 -29.55
N GLY A 615 4.42 -2.22 -28.51
CA GLY A 615 4.60 -3.06 -27.34
C GLY A 615 3.39 -3.05 -26.39
N PRO A 616 3.13 -4.14 -25.64
CA PRO A 616 1.84 -4.34 -24.99
C PRO A 616 1.52 -3.37 -23.84
N LEU A 617 2.52 -2.71 -23.24
CA LEU A 617 2.33 -1.76 -22.12
C LEU A 617 2.24 -0.32 -22.61
N ASN A 618 1.14 0.36 -22.31
CA ASN A 618 0.94 1.75 -22.71
C ASN A 618 1.65 2.74 -21.77
N VAL A 619 2.43 3.66 -22.35
CA VAL A 619 3.09 4.77 -21.66
C VAL A 619 2.40 6.08 -22.05
N SER A 620 1.80 6.76 -21.08
CA SER A 620 1.09 8.03 -21.31
C SER A 620 1.21 8.97 -20.10
N TYR A 621 0.50 10.10 -20.11
CA TYR A 621 0.34 10.93 -18.91
C TYR A 621 -0.85 10.52 -18.02
N GLY A 622 -1.59 9.47 -18.38
CA GLY A 622 -2.99 9.29 -17.97
C GLY A 622 -3.90 10.16 -18.85
N ASP A 623 -4.90 10.81 -18.26
CA ASP A 623 -5.58 11.92 -18.93
C ASP A 623 -4.57 13.04 -19.22
N LYS A 624 -4.32 13.31 -20.51
CA LYS A 624 -3.38 14.36 -20.93
C LYS A 624 -3.78 15.75 -20.43
N ASP A 625 -5.08 16.00 -20.23
CA ASP A 625 -5.61 17.31 -19.83
C ASP A 625 -5.66 17.44 -18.29
N HIS A 626 -5.53 16.33 -17.55
CA HIS A 626 -5.29 16.34 -16.11
C HIS A 626 -3.80 16.62 -15.82
N PHE A 627 -3.43 17.90 -15.73
CA PHE A 627 -2.11 18.33 -15.27
C PHE A 627 -2.27 19.37 -14.15
N PRO A 628 -1.97 19.03 -12.88
CA PRO A 628 -2.09 19.97 -11.77
C PRO A 628 -1.20 21.21 -11.97
N ALA A 629 -1.78 22.42 -11.84
CA ALA A 629 -1.09 23.68 -12.16
C ALA A 629 0.23 23.86 -11.38
N ILE A 630 0.27 23.42 -10.12
CA ILE A 630 1.49 23.44 -9.28
C ILE A 630 2.61 22.55 -9.81
N SER A 631 2.29 21.46 -10.52
CA SER A 631 3.28 20.62 -11.21
C SER A 631 3.82 21.29 -12.49
N GLN A 632 3.03 22.10 -13.19
CA GLN A 632 3.53 22.93 -14.28
C GLN A 632 4.43 24.05 -13.73
N GLU A 633 3.97 24.78 -12.72
CA GLU A 633 4.72 25.86 -12.09
C GLU A 633 6.07 25.38 -11.53
N TYR A 634 6.13 24.18 -10.94
CA TYR A 634 7.37 23.55 -10.49
C TYR A 634 8.41 23.38 -11.62
N LEU A 635 8.00 23.00 -12.83
CA LEU A 635 8.89 22.94 -13.99
C LEU A 635 9.37 24.34 -14.40
N GLU A 636 8.47 25.32 -14.46
CA GLU A 636 8.82 26.70 -14.82
C GLU A 636 9.76 27.36 -13.79
N VAL A 637 9.56 27.10 -12.50
CA VAL A 637 10.44 27.55 -11.41
C VAL A 637 11.83 26.93 -11.53
N LEU A 638 11.93 25.63 -11.79
CA LEU A 638 13.23 24.97 -11.98
C LEU A 638 13.93 25.44 -13.26
N GLN A 639 13.20 25.71 -14.34
CA GLN A 639 13.75 26.35 -15.54
C GLN A 639 14.32 27.74 -15.24
N LYS A 640 13.60 28.57 -14.48
CA LYS A 640 14.07 29.90 -14.02
C LYS A 640 15.28 29.79 -13.06
N ARG A 641 15.43 28.68 -12.34
CA ARG A 641 16.62 28.34 -11.52
C ARG A 641 17.75 27.64 -12.29
N GLY A 642 17.63 27.47 -13.62
CA GLY A 642 18.69 26.97 -14.49
C GLY A 642 18.70 25.47 -14.77
N VAL A 643 17.75 24.69 -14.23
CA VAL A 643 17.61 23.26 -14.55
C VAL A 643 16.86 23.12 -15.88
N PRO A 644 17.41 22.46 -16.91
CA PRO A 644 16.82 22.46 -18.24
C PRO A 644 15.52 21.65 -18.30
N LEU A 645 14.52 22.17 -19.01
CA LEU A 645 13.37 21.37 -19.44
C LEU A 645 13.74 20.57 -20.68
N VAL A 646 13.57 19.25 -20.61
CA VAL A 646 13.95 18.31 -21.68
C VAL A 646 12.71 17.78 -22.39
N GLN A 647 12.84 17.47 -23.69
CA GLN A 647 11.73 16.86 -24.45
C GLN A 647 11.40 15.44 -23.99
N ASP A 648 12.43 14.70 -23.57
CA ASP A 648 12.33 13.34 -23.05
C ASP A 648 13.46 13.11 -22.02
N LYS A 649 13.08 12.81 -20.77
CA LYS A 649 13.99 12.51 -19.64
C LYS A 649 14.38 11.02 -19.58
N GLN A 650 13.80 10.21 -20.45
CA GLN A 650 13.81 8.74 -20.43
C GLN A 650 14.54 8.16 -21.67
N ASP A 651 15.20 9.03 -22.44
CA ASP A 651 15.92 8.81 -23.70
C ASP A 651 17.22 7.97 -23.59
N LEU A 652 17.48 7.41 -22.40
CA LEU A 652 18.72 6.75 -21.97
C LEU A 652 19.98 7.66 -21.89
N LYS A 653 19.88 8.97 -22.12
CA LYS A 653 21.06 9.87 -22.24
C LYS A 653 20.99 11.07 -21.28
N THR A 654 19.81 11.48 -20.86
CA THR A 654 19.59 12.65 -20.01
C THR A 654 19.93 12.35 -18.55
N GLY A 655 21.09 12.81 -18.08
CA GLY A 655 21.47 12.80 -16.66
C GLY A 655 21.05 14.04 -15.86
N HIS A 656 20.74 15.16 -16.54
CA HIS A 656 20.29 16.41 -15.92
C HIS A 656 19.15 17.06 -16.72
N GLY A 657 17.99 17.24 -16.09
CA GLY A 657 16.82 17.91 -16.68
C GLY A 657 15.48 17.46 -16.09
N CYS A 658 14.44 18.26 -16.33
CA CYS A 658 13.08 18.06 -15.82
C CYS A 658 12.05 17.93 -16.95
N GLN A 659 10.94 17.23 -16.67
CA GLN A 659 9.84 16.96 -17.60
C GLN A 659 8.54 16.71 -16.83
N ARG A 660 7.37 16.85 -17.48
CA ARG A 660 6.12 16.22 -17.02
C ARG A 660 6.35 14.70 -16.94
N TRP A 661 5.94 14.05 -15.85
CA TRP A 661 6.25 12.64 -15.60
C TRP A 661 5.18 11.71 -16.20
N ALA A 662 5.65 10.76 -17.02
CA ALA A 662 4.85 9.73 -17.65
C ALA A 662 4.52 8.56 -16.71
N LYS A 663 3.56 7.73 -17.12
CA LYS A 663 2.96 6.66 -16.33
C LYS A 663 2.68 5.42 -17.19
N TRP A 664 2.73 4.24 -16.59
CA TRP A 664 2.19 2.99 -17.13
C TRP A 664 0.67 3.00 -17.00
N VAL A 665 0.02 3.81 -17.85
CA VAL A 665 -1.43 4.05 -17.86
C VAL A 665 -1.90 4.08 -19.32
N ASN A 666 -3.01 3.41 -19.60
CA ASN A 666 -3.63 3.41 -20.93
C ASN A 666 -4.36 4.74 -21.17
N PRO A 667 -4.00 5.55 -22.19
CA PRO A 667 -4.61 6.86 -22.42
C PRO A 667 -6.05 6.79 -22.95
N ALA A 668 -6.53 5.63 -23.38
CA ALA A 668 -7.90 5.44 -23.86
C ALA A 668 -8.86 4.95 -22.77
N THR A 669 -8.36 4.31 -21.70
CA THR A 669 -9.19 3.76 -20.60
C THR A 669 -8.86 4.34 -19.23
N GLY A 670 -7.79 5.13 -19.09
CA GLY A 670 -7.34 5.69 -17.82
C GLY A 670 -6.74 4.69 -16.83
N ALA A 671 -6.76 3.39 -17.13
CA ALA A 671 -6.38 2.32 -16.21
C ALA A 671 -4.87 2.03 -16.17
N ARG A 672 -4.39 1.52 -15.03
CA ARG A 672 -3.02 1.01 -14.81
C ARG A 672 -2.64 -0.01 -15.87
N GLN A 673 -1.35 -0.10 -16.20
CA GLN A 673 -0.78 -1.09 -17.11
C GLN A 673 0.26 -1.93 -16.39
N ASP A 674 -0.21 -2.98 -15.71
CA ASP A 674 0.62 -3.99 -15.05
C ASP A 674 0.88 -5.19 -15.97
N ALA A 675 1.95 -5.96 -15.72
CA ALA A 675 2.35 -7.04 -16.62
C ALA A 675 1.34 -8.21 -16.65
N ALA A 676 0.58 -8.45 -15.58
CA ALA A 676 -0.40 -9.53 -15.56
C ALA A 676 -1.56 -9.25 -16.55
N HIS A 677 -2.15 -8.05 -16.52
CA HIS A 677 -3.17 -7.63 -17.50
C HIS A 677 -2.65 -7.45 -18.94
N ARG A 678 -1.32 -7.43 -19.16
CA ARG A 678 -0.72 -7.25 -20.49
C ARG A 678 -0.11 -8.51 -21.10
N TYR A 679 0.33 -9.47 -20.30
CA TYR A 679 1.01 -10.70 -20.76
C TYR A 679 0.35 -12.01 -20.32
N ILE A 680 -0.39 -12.03 -19.21
CA ILE A 680 -0.94 -13.27 -18.61
C ILE A 680 -2.46 -13.37 -18.82
N HIS A 681 -3.22 -12.41 -18.32
CA HIS A 681 -4.69 -12.44 -18.42
C HIS A 681 -5.24 -12.43 -19.86
N PRO A 682 -4.58 -11.83 -20.87
CA PRO A 682 -4.97 -12.00 -22.28
C PRO A 682 -4.84 -13.44 -22.81
N LEU A 683 -4.19 -14.35 -22.07
CA LEU A 683 -4.00 -15.77 -22.39
C LEU A 683 -4.85 -16.69 -21.51
N SER A 684 -5.89 -16.17 -20.83
CA SER A 684 -6.76 -16.94 -19.90
C SER A 684 -7.41 -18.19 -20.49
N ASP A 685 -7.58 -18.23 -21.82
CA ASP A 685 -8.17 -19.37 -22.53
C ASP A 685 -7.12 -20.47 -22.86
N ASN A 686 -5.83 -20.26 -22.53
CA ASN A 686 -4.77 -21.28 -22.65
C ASN A 686 -4.75 -22.23 -21.44
N LYS A 687 -4.95 -23.53 -21.70
CA LYS A 687 -5.02 -24.58 -20.67
C LYS A 687 -3.67 -25.01 -20.09
N HIS A 688 -2.56 -24.65 -20.73
CA HIS A 688 -1.19 -24.99 -20.32
C HIS A 688 -0.50 -23.84 -19.56
N LEU A 689 -1.17 -22.69 -19.40
CA LEU A 689 -0.70 -21.58 -18.56
C LEU A 689 -1.47 -21.58 -17.25
N HIS A 690 -0.83 -22.08 -16.20
CA HIS A 690 -1.43 -22.22 -14.87
C HIS A 690 -1.01 -21.07 -13.95
N ILE A 691 -1.91 -20.64 -13.06
CA ILE A 691 -1.66 -19.61 -12.05
C ILE A 691 -2.11 -20.13 -10.68
N MET A 692 -1.22 -20.08 -9.70
CA MET A 692 -1.43 -20.57 -8.33
C MET A 692 -1.13 -19.45 -7.33
N THR A 693 -2.15 -18.65 -7.00
CA THR A 693 -2.07 -17.52 -6.05
C THR A 693 -2.22 -17.97 -4.59
N ALA A 694 -2.07 -17.03 -3.64
CA ALA A 694 -2.16 -17.27 -2.19
C ALA A 694 -1.27 -18.43 -1.70
N THR A 695 -0.11 -18.65 -2.33
CA THR A 695 0.74 -19.83 -2.17
C THR A 695 2.18 -19.43 -1.88
N LYS A 696 2.69 -19.77 -0.69
CA LYS A 696 4.06 -19.46 -0.27
C LYS A 696 5.00 -20.58 -0.71
N VAL A 697 6.02 -20.23 -1.51
CA VAL A 697 7.07 -21.18 -1.92
C VAL A 697 8.07 -21.35 -0.79
N VAL A 698 8.17 -22.57 -0.27
CA VAL A 698 9.08 -22.92 0.82
C VAL A 698 10.51 -22.95 0.30
N ARG A 699 10.77 -23.77 -0.72
CA ARG A 699 12.10 -24.04 -1.29
C ARG A 699 12.03 -24.74 -2.65
N VAL A 700 13.14 -24.70 -3.39
CA VAL A 700 13.43 -25.54 -4.56
C VAL A 700 13.83 -26.94 -4.09
N LEU A 701 13.45 -27.95 -4.88
CA LEU A 701 13.84 -29.35 -4.68
C LEU A 701 14.92 -29.74 -5.68
N PHE A 702 15.93 -30.47 -5.21
CA PHE A 702 17.09 -30.85 -6.00
C PHE A 702 17.28 -32.38 -6.05
N ASP A 703 17.73 -32.87 -7.21
CA ASP A 703 18.39 -34.17 -7.37
C ASP A 703 19.87 -33.91 -7.69
N GLY A 704 20.75 -34.21 -6.74
CA GLY A 704 22.14 -33.72 -6.75
C GLY A 704 22.20 -32.19 -6.79
N THR A 705 22.55 -31.62 -7.94
CA THR A 705 22.55 -30.18 -8.20
C THR A 705 21.49 -29.72 -9.21
N LYS A 706 20.66 -30.65 -9.73
CA LYS A 706 19.60 -30.34 -10.69
C LYS A 706 18.30 -30.01 -9.97
N ALA A 707 17.73 -28.83 -10.23
CA ALA A 707 16.40 -28.49 -9.76
C ALA A 707 15.34 -29.38 -10.44
N THR A 708 14.45 -29.97 -9.66
CA THR A 708 13.42 -30.93 -10.11
C THR A 708 12.00 -30.49 -9.80
N GLY A 709 11.84 -29.40 -9.05
CA GLY A 709 10.54 -28.88 -8.63
C GLY A 709 10.65 -27.90 -7.46
N ILE A 710 9.52 -27.65 -6.82
CA ILE A 710 9.40 -26.81 -5.61
C ILE A 710 8.51 -27.46 -4.56
N GLU A 711 8.68 -27.01 -3.33
CA GLU A 711 7.82 -27.30 -2.18
C GLU A 711 7.03 -26.03 -1.81
N VAL A 712 5.73 -26.17 -1.60
CA VAL A 712 4.79 -25.05 -1.38
C VAL A 712 3.81 -25.33 -0.24
N VAL A 713 3.30 -24.27 0.37
CA VAL A 713 2.16 -24.27 1.30
C VAL A 713 1.18 -23.16 0.91
N GLY A 714 -0.08 -23.24 1.34
CA GLY A 714 -0.97 -22.08 1.29
C GLY A 714 -0.44 -20.95 2.18
N ASP A 715 -0.57 -19.70 1.77
CA ASP A 715 -0.03 -18.57 2.52
C ASP A 715 -1.00 -18.13 3.64
N LYS A 716 -0.68 -18.49 4.88
CA LYS A 716 -1.47 -18.13 6.08
C LYS A 716 -1.54 -16.62 6.32
N ASP A 717 -0.57 -15.87 5.77
CA ASP A 717 -0.53 -14.41 5.86
C ASP A 717 -1.43 -13.77 4.79
N THR A 718 -1.93 -14.55 3.81
CA THR A 718 -2.92 -14.14 2.80
C THR A 718 -4.31 -14.64 3.17
N GLU A 719 -4.45 -15.87 3.68
CA GLU A 719 -5.73 -16.50 4.01
C GLU A 719 -5.73 -17.13 5.42
N GLU A 720 -6.63 -16.66 6.29
CA GLU A 720 -6.78 -17.18 7.66
C GLU A 720 -7.27 -18.64 7.60
N GLY A 721 -6.41 -19.58 8.02
CA GLY A 721 -6.67 -21.03 7.92
C GLY A 721 -6.15 -21.71 6.64
N ALA A 722 -5.30 -21.04 5.84
CA ALA A 722 -4.68 -21.65 4.66
C ALA A 722 -3.97 -22.99 4.96
N ASP A 723 -4.07 -23.95 4.03
CA ASP A 723 -3.46 -25.29 4.18
C ASP A 723 -1.93 -25.21 4.30
N GLN A 724 -1.41 -25.54 5.49
CA GLN A 724 0.03 -25.60 5.78
C GLN A 724 0.66 -26.96 5.46
N THR A 725 -0.09 -27.90 4.87
CA THR A 725 0.47 -29.17 4.38
C THR A 725 1.49 -28.87 3.27
N PRO A 726 2.74 -29.38 3.34
CA PRO A 726 3.71 -29.20 2.28
C PRO A 726 3.32 -30.02 1.04
N HIS A 727 3.14 -29.34 -0.10
CA HIS A 727 2.86 -29.95 -1.40
C HIS A 727 4.08 -29.82 -2.33
N ILE A 728 4.25 -30.81 -3.21
CA ILE A 728 5.39 -30.86 -4.16
C ILE A 728 4.88 -30.76 -5.59
N ILE A 729 5.46 -29.83 -6.36
CA ILE A 729 5.18 -29.64 -7.78
C ILE A 729 6.50 -29.77 -8.55
N LYS A 730 6.58 -30.70 -9.51
CA LYS A 730 7.78 -30.95 -10.30
C LYS A 730 7.88 -30.06 -11.54
N ALA A 731 9.12 -29.77 -11.94
CA ALA A 731 9.47 -29.13 -13.19
C ALA A 731 10.27 -30.10 -14.07
N ARG A 732 9.73 -30.47 -15.25
CA ARG A 732 10.39 -31.36 -16.21
C ARG A 732 11.60 -30.69 -16.87
N LYS A 733 11.53 -29.38 -17.11
CA LYS A 733 12.53 -28.61 -17.86
C LYS A 733 13.22 -27.54 -17.01
N LEU A 734 12.49 -26.68 -16.28
CA LEU A 734 13.11 -25.49 -15.67
C LEU A 734 12.36 -24.98 -14.41
N VAL A 735 13.11 -24.59 -13.38
CA VAL A 735 12.63 -23.71 -12.30
C VAL A 735 13.24 -22.32 -12.48
N VAL A 736 12.42 -21.29 -12.39
CA VAL A 736 12.84 -19.88 -12.47
C VAL A 736 12.43 -19.18 -11.17
N ILE A 737 13.40 -18.67 -10.43
CA ILE A 737 13.19 -17.87 -9.23
C ILE A 737 12.98 -16.41 -9.61
N SER A 738 11.87 -15.87 -9.12
CA SER A 738 11.33 -14.56 -9.48
C SER A 738 10.51 -13.99 -8.30
N ALA A 739 10.98 -14.18 -7.08
CA ALA A 739 10.39 -13.67 -5.83
C ALA A 739 11.09 -12.36 -5.37
N GLY A 740 11.62 -11.59 -6.32
CA GLY A 740 12.17 -10.25 -6.12
C GLY A 740 13.41 -10.17 -5.22
N ALA A 741 13.87 -8.94 -4.98
CA ALA A 741 15.16 -8.70 -4.33
C ALA A 741 15.24 -9.19 -2.87
N LEU A 742 14.12 -9.38 -2.17
CA LEU A 742 14.11 -9.89 -0.79
C LEU A 742 13.59 -11.33 -0.67
N GLY A 743 12.60 -11.74 -1.48
CA GLY A 743 12.07 -13.11 -1.47
C GLY A 743 12.99 -14.14 -2.15
N SER A 744 13.58 -13.82 -3.31
CA SER A 744 14.46 -14.72 -4.05
C SER A 744 15.70 -15.21 -3.27
N PRO A 745 16.48 -14.34 -2.59
CA PRO A 745 17.61 -14.82 -1.79
C PRO A 745 17.18 -15.71 -0.61
N VAL A 746 16.02 -15.48 0.02
CA VAL A 746 15.58 -16.35 1.13
C VAL A 746 15.03 -17.70 0.66
N VAL A 747 14.38 -17.76 -0.51
CA VAL A 747 13.99 -19.03 -1.15
C VAL A 747 15.25 -19.84 -1.49
N LEU A 748 16.24 -19.22 -2.14
CA LEU A 748 17.49 -19.88 -2.51
C LEU A 748 18.24 -20.44 -1.28
N GLN A 749 18.36 -19.64 -0.21
CA GLN A 749 19.01 -20.08 1.04
C GLN A 749 18.27 -21.27 1.68
N ARG A 750 16.94 -21.25 1.79
CA ARG A 750 16.15 -22.41 2.29
C ARG A 750 16.24 -23.64 1.37
N SER A 751 16.67 -23.44 0.12
CA SER A 751 16.90 -24.51 -0.86
C SER A 751 18.31 -25.08 -0.85
N GLY A 752 19.21 -24.59 0.02
CA GLY A 752 20.60 -25.03 0.08
C GLY A 752 21.56 -24.27 -0.85
N VAL A 753 21.14 -23.15 -1.43
CA VAL A 753 21.99 -22.28 -2.26
C VAL A 753 22.29 -21.00 -1.48
N GLY A 754 23.55 -20.81 -1.07
CA GLY A 754 23.94 -19.75 -0.15
C GLY A 754 25.25 -20.04 0.59
N GLU A 755 25.64 -19.18 1.52
CA GLU A 755 26.91 -19.30 2.26
C GLU A 755 26.96 -20.63 3.03
N ALA A 756 27.90 -21.52 2.68
CA ALA A 756 27.95 -22.87 3.22
C ALA A 756 27.99 -22.92 4.77
N GLU A 757 28.74 -22.01 5.40
CA GLU A 757 28.84 -21.91 6.87
C GLU A 757 27.60 -21.32 7.54
N ARG A 758 26.73 -20.61 6.81
CA ARG A 758 25.43 -20.16 7.32
C ARG A 758 24.40 -21.28 7.21
N LEU A 759 24.34 -21.93 6.04
CA LEU A 759 23.42 -23.04 5.78
C LEU A 759 23.63 -24.23 6.72
N LYS A 760 24.90 -24.64 6.96
CA LYS A 760 25.24 -25.71 7.91
C LYS A 760 24.74 -25.43 9.33
N LYS A 761 24.81 -24.18 9.81
CA LYS A 761 24.33 -23.78 11.16
C LYS A 761 22.81 -23.91 11.30
N LEU A 762 22.07 -23.82 10.20
CA LEU A 762 20.62 -24.01 10.14
C LEU A 762 20.22 -25.47 9.81
N GLY A 763 21.18 -26.40 9.73
CA GLY A 763 20.94 -27.79 9.36
C GLY A 763 20.60 -27.99 7.87
N ILE A 764 20.81 -26.98 7.03
CA ILE A 764 20.48 -27.02 5.60
C ILE A 764 21.63 -27.67 4.83
N GLN A 765 21.32 -28.67 4.00
CA GLN A 765 22.29 -29.27 3.07
C GLN A 765 22.71 -28.25 2.02
N VAL A 766 24.02 -28.04 1.88
CA VAL A 766 24.57 -27.15 0.85
C VAL A 766 24.52 -27.84 -0.53
N VAL A 767 23.81 -27.23 -1.47
CA VAL A 767 23.74 -27.61 -2.89
C VAL A 767 24.75 -26.79 -3.70
N SER A 768 24.88 -25.49 -3.43
CA SER A 768 25.92 -24.64 -4.02
C SER A 768 26.31 -23.51 -3.06
N ASP A 769 27.61 -23.41 -2.79
CA ASP A 769 28.21 -22.35 -1.97
C ASP A 769 28.33 -21.06 -2.81
N LEU A 770 27.55 -20.05 -2.43
CA LEU A 770 27.38 -18.77 -3.13
C LEU A 770 27.03 -17.63 -2.17
N PRO A 771 27.40 -16.36 -2.48
CA PRO A 771 27.15 -15.21 -1.63
C PRO A 771 25.71 -14.67 -1.74
N ILE A 772 24.71 -15.56 -1.66
CA ILE A 772 23.28 -15.25 -1.77
C ILE A 772 22.84 -14.34 -0.62
N GLY A 773 22.23 -13.20 -0.95
CA GLY A 773 21.74 -12.22 0.01
C GLY A 773 22.80 -11.28 0.58
N SER A 774 24.09 -11.44 0.21
CA SER A 774 25.20 -10.68 0.82
C SER A 774 25.29 -9.20 0.46
N THR A 775 24.49 -8.73 -0.49
CA THR A 775 24.45 -7.34 -0.95
C THR A 775 23.02 -6.89 -1.20
N TYR A 776 22.59 -5.83 -0.52
CA TYR A 776 21.33 -5.15 -0.77
C TYR A 776 21.58 -3.72 -1.27
N GLU A 777 20.91 -3.34 -2.36
CA GLU A 777 20.89 -1.99 -2.94
C GLU A 777 19.44 -1.49 -3.06
N ASP A 778 19.25 -0.18 -2.96
CA ASP A 778 17.96 0.52 -3.13
C ASP A 778 18.23 1.96 -3.54
N HIS A 779 17.17 2.76 -3.69
CA HIS A 779 17.24 4.21 -3.67
C HIS A 779 16.73 4.73 -2.32
N ASN A 780 17.43 5.69 -1.70
CA ASN A 780 17.03 6.22 -0.40
C ASN A 780 16.11 7.43 -0.60
N LEU A 781 14.83 7.32 -0.22
CA LEU A 781 13.80 8.36 -0.40
C LEU A 781 13.60 9.20 0.87
N VAL A 782 13.45 10.50 0.70
CA VAL A 782 12.76 11.36 1.67
C VAL A 782 11.56 12.05 1.01
N LEU A 783 10.45 12.16 1.72
CA LEU A 783 9.24 12.90 1.32
C LEU A 783 9.07 14.11 2.25
N THR A 784 9.51 15.31 1.82
CA THR A 784 9.44 16.53 2.66
C THR A 784 8.15 17.31 2.39
N PRO A 785 7.25 17.49 3.37
CA PRO A 785 5.93 18.11 3.19
C PRO A 785 5.89 19.63 3.41
N TYR A 786 5.12 20.33 2.58
CA TYR A 786 4.94 21.78 2.59
C TYR A 786 3.46 22.15 2.62
N HIS A 787 3.10 23.19 3.36
CA HIS A 787 1.79 23.81 3.30
C HIS A 787 1.58 24.51 1.96
N VAL A 788 0.39 24.33 1.38
CA VAL A 788 -0.07 25.08 0.21
C VAL A 788 -1.43 25.73 0.48
N ALA A 789 -1.89 26.57 -0.45
CA ALA A 789 -3.21 27.19 -0.40
C ALA A 789 -4.33 26.13 -0.41
N ASP A 790 -5.41 26.35 0.35
CA ASP A 790 -6.50 25.36 0.51
C ASP A 790 -7.28 25.06 -0.78
N ASP A 791 -7.17 25.92 -1.80
CA ASP A 791 -7.71 25.74 -3.15
C ASP A 791 -6.78 24.97 -4.11
N THR A 792 -5.58 24.57 -3.65
CA THR A 792 -4.63 23.79 -4.45
C THR A 792 -5.21 22.41 -4.80
N VAL A 793 -5.21 22.08 -6.09
CA VAL A 793 -5.70 20.79 -6.61
C VAL A 793 -4.71 19.67 -6.25
N THR A 794 -5.14 18.77 -5.36
CA THR A 794 -4.35 17.66 -4.79
C THR A 794 -5.11 16.34 -4.81
N ILE A 795 -4.43 15.21 -4.61
CA ILE A 795 -5.02 13.87 -4.40
C ILE A 795 -5.89 13.79 -3.13
N ASP A 796 -5.76 14.76 -2.22
CA ASP A 796 -6.28 14.66 -0.86
C ASP A 796 -7.79 14.36 -0.73
N PRO A 797 -8.71 14.85 -1.59
CA PRO A 797 -10.12 14.46 -1.57
C PRO A 797 -10.35 12.95 -1.85
N ILE A 798 -9.52 12.33 -2.67
CA ILE A 798 -9.59 10.87 -2.95
C ILE A 798 -9.21 10.11 -1.68
N LEU A 799 -8.17 10.54 -0.97
CA LEU A 799 -7.68 9.89 0.24
C LEU A 799 -8.54 10.22 1.48
N GLU A 800 -9.25 11.35 1.44
CA GLU A 800 -10.32 11.72 2.39
C GLU A 800 -11.62 10.94 2.17
N GLN A 801 -11.72 10.18 1.07
CA GLN A 801 -12.93 9.49 0.61
C GLN A 801 -14.12 10.44 0.47
N ASP A 802 -13.88 11.63 -0.09
CA ASP A 802 -14.92 12.64 -0.32
C ASP A 802 -15.97 12.12 -1.33
N PRO A 803 -17.25 11.96 -0.95
CA PRO A 803 -18.25 11.33 -1.81
C PRO A 803 -18.59 12.12 -3.07
N GLU A 804 -18.56 13.46 -3.01
CA GLU A 804 -18.91 14.32 -4.14
C GLU A 804 -17.76 14.35 -5.16
N PHE A 805 -16.53 14.46 -4.67
CA PHE A 805 -15.34 14.35 -5.50
C PHE A 805 -15.23 12.96 -6.14
N LEU A 806 -15.39 11.88 -5.36
CA LEU A 806 -15.27 10.51 -5.88
C LEU A 806 -16.38 10.18 -6.88
N ALA A 807 -17.63 10.61 -6.66
CA ALA A 807 -18.70 10.39 -7.63
C ALA A 807 -18.40 11.06 -8.98
N LYS A 808 -17.87 12.29 -8.97
CA LYS A 808 -17.40 12.97 -10.18
C LYS A 808 -16.21 12.25 -10.81
N ALA A 809 -15.16 12.00 -10.04
CA ALA A 809 -13.91 11.42 -10.54
C ALA A 809 -14.11 10.00 -11.10
N GLN A 810 -15.04 9.21 -10.54
CA GLN A 810 -15.44 7.92 -11.06
C GLN A 810 -16.19 8.02 -12.39
N ALA A 811 -17.05 9.05 -12.56
CA ALA A 811 -17.77 9.31 -13.81
C ALA A 811 -16.86 9.88 -14.93
N GLU A 812 -15.75 10.54 -14.57
CA GLU A 812 -14.68 10.89 -15.50
C GLU A 812 -13.85 9.64 -15.87
N PHE A 813 -13.55 8.77 -14.90
CA PHE A 813 -12.75 7.56 -15.10
C PHE A 813 -13.38 6.54 -16.06
N THR A 814 -14.72 6.40 -16.08
CA THR A 814 -15.41 5.55 -17.09
C THR A 814 -15.24 6.04 -18.53
N GLN A 815 -14.74 7.27 -18.73
CA GLN A 815 -14.41 7.86 -20.03
C GLN A 815 -12.88 7.89 -20.27
N GLY A 816 -12.10 7.25 -19.40
CA GLY A 816 -10.63 7.27 -19.41
C GLY A 816 -10.03 8.61 -18.97
N LYS A 817 -10.76 9.41 -18.18
CA LYS A 817 -10.41 10.80 -17.87
C LYS A 817 -10.34 11.11 -16.37
N GLY A 818 -9.78 12.29 -16.08
CA GLY A 818 -9.86 12.93 -14.78
C GLY A 818 -8.97 12.33 -13.70
N ALA A 819 -9.30 12.71 -12.47
CA ALA A 819 -8.46 12.59 -11.27
C ALA A 819 -8.00 11.16 -10.91
N LEU A 820 -8.75 10.12 -11.30
CA LEU A 820 -8.39 8.73 -10.99
C LEU A 820 -7.31 8.15 -11.92
N THR A 821 -7.05 8.78 -13.07
CA THR A 821 -6.09 8.31 -14.09
C THR A 821 -4.62 8.66 -13.79
N SER A 822 -4.39 9.52 -12.78
CA SER A 822 -3.05 9.96 -12.37
C SER A 822 -2.63 9.28 -11.06
N ASN A 823 -1.33 9.07 -10.87
CA ASN A 823 -0.71 8.79 -9.57
C ASN A 823 -0.24 10.08 -8.87
N TRP A 824 -0.72 11.25 -9.33
CA TRP A 824 -0.57 12.58 -8.76
C TRP A 824 0.87 13.06 -8.55
N ILE A 825 1.82 12.46 -9.26
CA ILE A 825 3.23 12.86 -9.30
C ILE A 825 3.56 13.14 -10.76
N ASP A 826 3.17 14.34 -11.18
CA ASP A 826 3.04 14.73 -12.59
C ASP A 826 4.24 15.50 -13.13
N SER A 827 5.22 15.88 -12.31
CA SER A 827 6.44 16.57 -12.75
C SER A 827 7.65 16.18 -11.92
N GLY A 828 8.82 16.13 -12.57
CA GLY A 828 10.08 15.87 -11.87
C GLY A 828 11.28 15.69 -12.77
N CYS A 829 12.41 15.36 -12.15
CA CYS A 829 13.74 15.66 -12.65
C CYS A 829 14.73 14.51 -12.44
N LYS A 830 15.74 14.46 -13.31
CA LYS A 830 17.03 13.83 -13.11
C LYS A 830 18.00 14.99 -12.81
N LEU A 831 18.73 14.96 -11.71
CA LEU A 831 19.51 16.09 -11.20
C LEU A 831 20.98 15.71 -11.00
N ARG A 832 21.87 16.66 -11.29
CA ARG A 832 23.31 16.61 -11.01
C ARG A 832 23.69 17.98 -10.43
N PRO A 833 24.61 18.06 -9.45
CA PRO A 833 25.09 19.33 -8.93
C PRO A 833 25.88 20.09 -10.01
N THR A 834 25.80 21.42 -9.98
CA THR A 834 26.78 22.31 -10.62
C THR A 834 28.14 22.21 -9.92
N PRO A 835 29.25 22.67 -10.54
CA PRO A 835 30.56 22.67 -9.89
C PRO A 835 30.58 23.37 -8.52
N LYS A 836 29.83 24.47 -8.35
CA LYS A 836 29.70 25.18 -7.06
C LYS A 836 28.96 24.34 -6.02
N GLU A 837 27.85 23.71 -6.39
CA GLU A 837 27.12 22.84 -5.46
C GLU A 837 27.98 21.62 -5.05
N LEU A 838 28.77 21.08 -5.97
CA LEU A 838 29.70 19.98 -5.69
C LEU A 838 30.79 20.36 -4.67
N GLU A 839 31.29 21.60 -4.68
CA GLU A 839 32.18 22.13 -3.65
C GLU A 839 31.49 22.20 -2.27
N GLU A 840 30.19 22.49 -2.23
CA GLU A 840 29.36 22.53 -1.01
C GLU A 840 28.89 21.15 -0.52
N MET A 841 29.02 20.10 -1.33
CA MET A 841 28.65 18.71 -0.99
C MET A 841 29.73 17.95 -0.19
N GLY A 842 30.92 18.52 0.01
CA GLY A 842 31.93 17.95 0.90
C GLY A 842 32.76 16.78 0.32
N PRO A 843 33.79 16.32 1.06
CA PRO A 843 34.85 15.48 0.51
C PRO A 843 34.46 14.03 0.25
N ALA A 844 33.49 13.47 1.00
CA ALA A 844 33.05 12.10 0.78
C ALA A 844 32.29 11.98 -0.56
N PHE A 845 31.30 12.84 -0.78
CA PHE A 845 30.64 12.88 -2.09
C PHE A 845 31.57 13.31 -3.24
N ALA A 846 32.50 14.25 -3.03
CA ALA A 846 33.46 14.65 -4.08
C ALA A 846 34.34 13.47 -4.56
N SER A 847 34.70 12.55 -3.68
CA SER A 847 35.40 11.30 -4.03
C SER A 847 34.54 10.38 -4.91
N VAL A 848 33.26 10.22 -4.54
CA VAL A 848 32.28 9.44 -5.31
C VAL A 848 32.01 10.06 -6.68
N TRP A 849 31.86 11.38 -6.76
CA TRP A 849 31.70 12.12 -8.01
C TRP A 849 32.82 11.79 -9.01
N LYS A 850 34.07 11.96 -8.58
CA LYS A 850 35.25 11.71 -9.42
C LYS A 850 35.36 10.24 -9.87
N LYS A 851 34.95 9.30 -9.02
CA LYS A 851 35.01 7.86 -9.30
C LYS A 851 33.88 7.36 -10.20
N TYR A 852 32.67 7.93 -10.10
CA TYR A 852 31.46 7.33 -10.65
C TYR A 852 30.64 8.24 -11.59
N PHE A 853 30.62 9.56 -11.36
CA PHE A 853 29.74 10.50 -12.06
C PHE A 853 30.45 11.41 -13.06
N GLU A 854 31.71 11.79 -12.81
CA GLU A 854 32.46 12.76 -13.62
C GLU A 854 32.58 12.35 -15.09
N SER A 855 32.90 11.07 -15.34
CA SER A 855 33.06 10.49 -16.68
C SER A 855 31.75 10.01 -17.32
N LYS A 856 30.60 10.14 -16.64
CA LYS A 856 29.30 9.60 -17.05
C LYS A 856 28.20 10.65 -16.94
N PRO A 857 28.09 11.58 -17.91
CA PRO A 857 27.18 12.72 -17.84
C PRO A 857 25.69 12.32 -17.89
N ASP A 858 25.38 11.11 -18.35
CA ASP A 858 24.04 10.52 -18.44
C ASP A 858 23.50 10.01 -17.11
N LYS A 859 24.34 9.78 -16.09
CA LYS A 859 23.89 9.37 -14.75
C LYS A 859 23.41 10.57 -13.91
N PRO A 860 22.16 10.59 -13.40
CA PRO A 860 21.76 11.54 -12.36
C PRO A 860 22.44 11.23 -11.01
N VAL A 861 22.61 12.23 -10.14
CA VAL A 861 22.95 12.02 -8.73
C VAL A 861 21.68 11.80 -7.90
N MET A 862 20.65 12.60 -8.17
CA MET A 862 19.34 12.55 -7.52
C MET A 862 18.22 12.48 -8.54
N LEU A 863 17.11 11.84 -8.20
CA LEU A 863 15.82 12.05 -8.84
C LEU A 863 14.90 12.77 -7.86
N GLN A 864 14.13 13.75 -8.36
CA GLN A 864 13.29 14.62 -7.55
C GLN A 864 11.94 14.86 -8.21
N ALA A 865 10.85 14.83 -7.43
CA ALA A 865 9.48 14.95 -7.92
C ALA A 865 8.60 15.75 -6.96
N VAL A 866 7.61 16.47 -7.50
CA VAL A 866 6.52 17.04 -6.70
C VAL A 866 5.38 16.04 -6.58
N VAL A 867 4.93 15.82 -5.35
CA VAL A 867 3.77 15.00 -4.98
C VAL A 867 2.61 15.94 -4.71
N ASN A 868 1.58 15.89 -5.56
CA ASN A 868 0.44 16.79 -5.51
C ASN A 868 -0.58 16.35 -4.42
N GLY A 869 -0.18 16.40 -3.16
CA GLY A 869 -1.02 16.07 -1.99
C GLY A 869 -0.25 15.42 -0.84
N TRP A 870 -0.97 15.05 0.22
CA TRP A 870 -0.42 14.41 1.42
C TRP A 870 -0.67 12.88 1.42
N LEU A 871 0.42 12.11 1.35
CA LEU A 871 0.38 10.64 1.36
C LEU A 871 0.47 10.02 2.76
N GLY A 872 0.83 10.79 3.79
CA GLY A 872 1.08 10.30 5.16
C GLY A 872 -0.19 9.99 5.99
N PRO A 873 -0.05 9.68 7.30
CA PRO A 873 -1.20 9.40 8.16
C PRO A 873 -2.08 10.65 8.26
N ARG A 874 -3.41 10.49 8.26
CA ARG A 874 -4.32 11.67 8.33
C ARG A 874 -4.47 12.21 9.75
N GLU A 875 -4.06 11.44 10.75
CA GLU A 875 -4.03 11.77 12.17
C GLU A 875 -2.99 12.84 12.53
N ILE A 876 -1.92 13.00 11.73
CA ILE A 876 -0.85 13.99 11.96
C ILE A 876 -1.01 15.26 11.12
N LEU A 877 -2.12 15.40 10.38
CA LEU A 877 -2.43 16.65 9.69
C LEU A 877 -2.73 17.78 10.69
N PRO A 878 -2.31 19.02 10.41
CA PRO A 878 -2.45 20.14 11.34
C PRO A 878 -3.91 20.57 11.58
N TYR A 879 -4.80 20.31 10.61
CA TYR A 879 -6.25 20.47 10.73
C TYR A 879 -6.95 19.62 9.65
N LYS A 880 -8.25 19.34 9.83
CA LYS A 880 -9.03 18.58 8.84
C LYS A 880 -9.22 19.42 7.57
N GLY A 881 -8.80 18.87 6.43
CA GLY A 881 -8.90 19.51 5.11
C GLY A 881 -7.66 20.30 4.69
N ALA A 882 -6.61 20.35 5.53
CA ALA A 882 -5.34 20.98 5.18
C ALA A 882 -4.78 20.43 3.85
N ARG A 883 -4.36 21.34 2.96
CA ARG A 883 -3.69 20.99 1.71
C ARG A 883 -2.18 21.10 1.84
N LEU A 884 -1.48 20.05 1.41
CA LEU A 884 -0.03 19.99 1.40
C LEU A 884 0.44 19.45 0.04
N VAL A 885 1.68 19.75 -0.32
CA VAL A 885 2.43 18.98 -1.33
C VAL A 885 3.73 18.48 -0.73
N MET A 886 4.26 17.39 -1.26
CA MET A 886 5.49 16.79 -0.76
C MET A 886 6.56 16.78 -1.84
N MET A 887 7.80 17.05 -1.48
CA MET A 887 8.95 16.86 -2.38
C MET A 887 9.56 15.50 -2.11
N GLY A 888 9.40 14.59 -3.06
CA GLY A 888 10.12 13.33 -3.08
C GLY A 888 11.51 13.52 -3.66
N SER A 889 12.55 13.23 -2.89
CA SER A 889 13.95 13.24 -3.34
C SER A 889 14.59 11.89 -3.03
N TYR A 890 15.12 11.21 -4.05
CA TYR A 890 15.85 9.96 -3.87
C TYR A 890 17.20 9.91 -4.59
N THR A 891 18.19 9.33 -3.91
CA THR A 891 19.54 9.07 -4.41
C THR A 891 19.47 8.07 -5.56
N ALA A 892 20.22 8.32 -6.63
CA ALA A 892 20.15 7.51 -7.85
C ALA A 892 21.15 6.34 -7.90
N TYR A 893 22.25 6.43 -7.14
CA TYR A 893 23.26 5.36 -7.04
C TYR A 893 23.94 5.39 -5.66
N PRO A 894 23.26 4.94 -4.58
CA PRO A 894 23.86 4.91 -3.25
C PRO A 894 25.13 4.08 -3.18
N ILE A 895 26.03 4.44 -2.26
CA ILE A 895 27.27 3.71 -1.96
C ILE A 895 27.08 2.76 -0.78
N SER A 896 26.17 3.09 0.13
CA SER A 896 25.64 2.22 1.18
C SER A 896 25.23 0.84 0.65
N ARG A 897 25.49 -0.23 1.41
CA ARG A 897 25.08 -1.61 1.11
C ARG A 897 24.56 -2.29 2.37
N GLY A 898 23.53 -3.13 2.19
CA GLY A 898 22.99 -4.01 3.24
C GLY A 898 23.09 -5.49 2.88
N HIS A 899 22.29 -6.34 3.52
CA HIS A 899 22.22 -7.80 3.28
C HIS A 899 20.85 -8.38 3.67
N VAL A 900 20.52 -9.58 3.19
CA VAL A 900 19.33 -10.36 3.60
C VAL A 900 19.62 -11.85 3.73
N TYR A 901 19.56 -12.37 4.95
CA TYR A 901 19.90 -13.76 5.28
C TYR A 901 18.81 -14.46 6.07
N ILE A 902 18.59 -15.75 5.82
CA ILE A 902 17.63 -16.53 6.61
C ILE A 902 18.15 -16.81 8.02
N THR A 903 17.22 -16.84 8.99
CA THR A 903 17.46 -17.16 10.40
C THR A 903 16.98 -18.57 10.79
N SER A 904 16.17 -19.19 9.93
CA SER A 904 15.49 -20.47 10.15
C SER A 904 15.15 -21.15 8.83
N THR A 905 14.77 -22.43 8.89
CA THR A 905 14.14 -23.17 7.78
C THR A 905 12.65 -22.86 7.63
N ASP A 906 12.00 -22.29 8.65
CA ASP A 906 10.60 -21.83 8.58
C ASP A 906 10.47 -20.73 7.51
N PRO A 907 9.62 -20.90 6.47
CA PRO A 907 9.43 -19.90 5.41
C PRO A 907 8.79 -18.60 5.89
N TYR A 908 8.23 -18.56 7.11
CA TYR A 908 7.64 -17.37 7.75
C TYR A 908 8.53 -16.70 8.79
N ALA A 909 9.73 -17.23 9.06
CA ALA A 909 10.67 -16.58 9.97
C ALA A 909 11.25 -15.31 9.36
N ALA A 910 11.32 -14.23 10.16
CA ALA A 910 11.94 -12.98 9.74
C ALA A 910 13.45 -13.18 9.49
N PRO A 911 14.00 -12.68 8.36
CA PRO A 911 15.42 -12.75 8.07
C PRO A 911 16.24 -11.78 8.94
N ASP A 912 17.54 -12.06 9.01
CA ASP A 912 18.58 -11.09 9.33
C ASP A 912 18.73 -10.17 8.11
N PHE A 913 18.11 -8.99 8.18
CA PHE A 913 18.01 -8.05 7.06
C PHE A 913 18.51 -6.67 7.46
N GLU A 914 19.55 -6.17 6.79
CA GLU A 914 20.02 -4.80 6.94
C GLU A 914 19.83 -4.05 5.62
N THR A 915 19.35 -2.80 5.68
CA THR A 915 19.15 -1.96 4.49
C THR A 915 20.40 -1.21 4.06
N GLY A 916 21.37 -1.06 4.99
CA GLY A 916 22.58 -0.27 4.84
C GLY A 916 22.40 1.24 4.78
N PHE A 917 21.17 1.77 4.83
CA PHE A 917 20.89 3.18 4.51
C PHE A 917 21.72 4.16 5.37
N PHE A 918 22.48 5.03 4.69
CA PHE A 918 23.40 6.01 5.30
C PHE A 918 24.55 5.44 6.15
N ASN A 919 24.91 4.17 5.94
CA ASN A 919 26.19 3.63 6.40
C ASN A 919 27.38 4.37 5.72
N GLU A 920 27.17 4.96 4.54
CA GLU A 920 28.15 5.80 3.82
C GLU A 920 27.77 7.29 3.83
N GLN A 921 28.71 8.15 4.24
CA GLN A 921 28.47 9.60 4.38
C GLN A 921 28.14 10.29 3.05
N ALA A 922 28.68 9.80 1.92
CA ALA A 922 28.43 10.39 0.60
C ALA A 922 26.93 10.36 0.20
N ASP A 923 26.16 9.40 0.71
CA ASP A 923 24.72 9.31 0.45
C ASP A 923 23.93 10.34 1.27
N VAL A 924 24.42 10.67 2.47
CA VAL A 924 23.90 11.74 3.35
C VAL A 924 24.18 13.10 2.71
N ASP A 925 25.44 13.34 2.31
CA ASP A 925 25.89 14.56 1.63
C ASP A 925 25.00 14.88 0.39
N ALA A 926 24.69 13.86 -0.42
CA ALA A 926 23.82 13.97 -1.58
C ALA A 926 22.37 14.37 -1.21
N GLN A 927 21.81 13.80 -0.15
CA GLN A 927 20.47 14.16 0.34
C GLN A 927 20.42 15.54 1.02
N VAL A 928 21.49 15.98 1.69
CA VAL A 928 21.58 17.35 2.26
C VAL A 928 21.53 18.40 1.16
N TRP A 929 22.20 18.17 0.02
CA TRP A 929 22.05 19.01 -1.18
C TRP A 929 20.63 18.96 -1.74
N ALA A 930 20.07 17.76 -1.91
CA ALA A 930 18.75 17.56 -2.51
C ALA A 930 17.61 18.23 -1.72
N TYR A 931 17.66 18.19 -0.38
CA TYR A 931 16.72 18.91 0.49
C TYR A 931 16.74 20.42 0.22
N LYS A 932 17.93 21.02 0.12
CA LYS A 932 18.09 22.46 -0.17
C LYS A 932 17.51 22.81 -1.55
N HIS A 933 17.86 22.01 -2.57
CA HIS A 933 17.35 22.17 -3.93
C HIS A 933 15.81 22.07 -4.00
N ALA A 934 15.22 21.07 -3.32
CA ALA A 934 13.77 20.90 -3.24
C ALA A 934 13.08 22.12 -2.59
N ARG A 935 13.63 22.60 -1.48
CA ARG A 935 13.06 23.69 -0.69
C ARG A 935 13.08 25.01 -1.45
N GLU A 936 14.17 25.32 -2.17
CA GLU A 936 14.27 26.53 -2.98
C GLU A 936 13.37 26.52 -4.23
N ALA A 937 12.97 25.34 -4.72
CA ALA A 937 11.93 25.20 -5.73
C ALA A 937 10.53 25.45 -5.13
N VAL A 938 10.18 24.78 -4.02
CA VAL A 938 8.83 24.90 -3.44
C VAL A 938 8.53 26.30 -2.91
N ARG A 939 9.51 26.96 -2.27
CA ARG A 939 9.37 28.35 -1.77
C ARG A 939 9.04 29.38 -2.86
N ARG A 940 9.12 29.01 -4.13
CA ARG A 940 8.82 29.86 -5.31
C ARG A 940 7.53 29.49 -6.05
N LEU A 941 6.77 28.53 -5.56
CA LEU A 941 5.44 28.21 -6.08
C LEU A 941 4.42 29.22 -5.54
N SER A 942 3.55 29.75 -6.40
CA SER A 942 2.43 30.63 -6.04
C SER A 942 1.54 30.04 -4.93
N ALA A 943 1.39 28.72 -4.93
CA ALA A 943 0.60 27.97 -3.96
C ALA A 943 1.26 27.83 -2.58
N TYR A 944 2.58 28.04 -2.42
CA TYR A 944 3.31 27.81 -1.16
C TYR A 944 2.80 28.70 -0.01
N ARG A 945 2.61 28.12 1.18
CA ARG A 945 2.21 28.81 2.42
C ARG A 945 3.11 28.53 3.62
N GLY A 946 4.09 27.63 3.50
CA GLY A 946 5.08 27.37 4.55
C GLY A 946 5.67 25.96 4.53
N GLU A 947 6.76 25.76 5.27
CA GLU A 947 7.28 24.43 5.61
C GLU A 947 6.37 23.75 6.65
N PHE A 948 6.04 22.45 6.50
CA PHE A 948 5.30 21.73 7.55
C PHE A 948 6.27 21.31 8.67
N GLU A 949 6.50 22.24 9.59
CA GLU A 949 7.55 22.22 10.63
C GLU A 949 7.64 20.93 11.47
N ALA A 950 6.56 20.16 11.62
CA ALA A 950 6.56 18.87 12.31
C ALA A 950 7.42 17.80 11.59
N LEU A 951 7.60 17.93 10.27
CA LEU A 951 8.28 16.99 9.38
C LEU A 951 9.31 17.70 8.49
N HIS A 952 9.97 18.69 9.07
CA HIS A 952 11.14 19.39 8.54
C HIS A 952 12.29 19.35 9.57
N PRO A 953 13.54 19.63 9.16
CA PRO A 953 14.67 19.74 10.07
C PRO A 953 14.43 20.75 11.20
N LYS A 954 14.88 20.38 12.41
CA LYS A 954 14.88 21.27 13.58
C LYS A 954 16.13 22.14 13.58
N PHE A 955 16.08 23.19 12.77
CA PHE A 955 17.13 24.22 12.66
C PHE A 955 17.36 24.95 14.01
N PRO A 956 18.57 25.47 14.27
CA PRO A 956 18.86 26.27 15.46
C PRO A 956 17.96 27.51 15.59
N GLU A 957 17.74 27.95 16.83
CA GLU A 957 17.03 29.20 17.12
C GLU A 957 17.73 30.40 16.46
N GLY A 958 16.96 31.29 15.82
CA GLY A 958 17.48 32.43 15.07
C GLY A 958 18.14 32.10 13.73
N SER A 959 18.20 30.84 13.29
CA SER A 959 18.74 30.46 11.99
C SER A 959 17.93 31.04 10.82
N ALA A 960 18.62 31.55 9.80
CA ALA A 960 18.03 31.96 8.52
C ALA A 960 17.39 30.78 7.76
N ALA A 961 17.73 29.53 8.11
CA ALA A 961 17.15 28.32 7.55
C ALA A 961 15.91 27.82 8.30
N ALA A 962 15.47 28.48 9.39
CA ALA A 962 14.28 28.10 10.16
C ALA A 962 13.03 27.94 9.26
N CYS A 963 12.06 27.15 9.74
CA CYS A 963 10.79 26.96 9.03
C CYS A 963 9.94 28.24 9.09
N THR A 964 9.23 28.54 8.00
CA THR A 964 8.45 29.76 7.81
C THR A 964 7.01 29.44 7.43
N LYS A 965 6.09 30.36 7.74
CA LYS A 965 4.70 30.36 7.26
C LYS A 965 4.35 31.75 6.73
N ILE A 966 3.51 31.80 5.70
CA ILE A 966 3.07 33.03 5.04
C ILE A 966 1.58 32.93 4.71
N ASP A 967 0.84 34.02 4.94
CA ASP A 967 -0.63 34.06 4.77
C ASP A 967 -1.07 34.16 3.29
N GLY A 968 -0.13 34.43 2.38
CA GLY A 968 -0.38 34.65 0.95
C GLY A 968 0.70 34.05 0.06
N PRO A 969 0.65 34.27 -1.27
CA PRO A 969 1.66 33.80 -2.20
C PRO A 969 3.04 34.44 -1.94
N PRO A 970 4.16 33.73 -2.17
CA PRO A 970 5.49 34.29 -1.98
C PRO A 970 5.79 35.42 -2.98
N ASN A 971 6.43 36.49 -2.52
CA ASN A 971 6.97 37.53 -3.39
C ASN A 971 8.29 37.04 -4.02
N VAL A 972 8.17 36.27 -5.10
CA VAL A 972 9.29 35.58 -5.77
C VAL A 972 10.38 36.55 -6.25
N GLU A 973 10.02 37.77 -6.69
CA GLU A 973 10.97 38.78 -7.16
C GLU A 973 11.94 39.25 -6.07
N ASN A 974 11.49 39.27 -4.81
CA ASN A 974 12.30 39.67 -3.66
C ASN A 974 12.86 38.46 -2.88
N LEU A 975 12.54 37.23 -3.28
CA LEU A 975 12.89 36.02 -2.55
C LEU A 975 14.33 35.56 -2.83
N LYS A 976 15.21 35.84 -1.87
CA LYS A 976 16.58 35.32 -1.82
C LYS A 976 16.60 33.85 -1.38
N ASP A 977 17.60 33.12 -1.86
CA ASP A 977 17.90 31.76 -1.41
C ASP A 977 18.30 31.74 0.08
N ILE A 978 17.97 30.66 0.78
CA ILE A 978 18.35 30.45 2.18
C ILE A 978 19.87 30.23 2.28
N VAL A 979 20.51 30.96 3.20
CA VAL A 979 21.89 30.71 3.63
C VAL A 979 21.87 29.65 4.73
N TYR A 980 22.59 28.54 4.52
CA TYR A 980 22.70 27.43 5.48
C TYR A 980 24.07 27.44 6.17
N THR A 981 24.06 27.35 7.50
CA THR A 981 25.25 27.16 8.33
C THR A 981 25.66 25.68 8.43
N PRO A 982 26.87 25.33 8.93
CA PRO A 982 27.23 23.96 9.26
C PRO A 982 26.26 23.31 10.27
N GLU A 983 25.68 24.11 11.17
CA GLU A 983 24.71 23.68 12.17
C GLU A 983 23.35 23.38 11.54
N ASP A 984 22.93 24.13 10.52
CA ASP A 984 21.76 23.80 9.71
C ASP A 984 21.98 22.52 8.89
N ASN A 985 23.19 22.28 8.37
CA ASN A 985 23.52 21.03 7.68
C ASN A 985 23.38 19.83 8.63
N LYS A 986 23.85 19.94 9.88
CA LYS A 986 23.67 18.90 10.93
C LYS A 986 22.18 18.67 11.26
N ALA A 987 21.38 19.74 11.30
CA ALA A 987 19.93 19.62 11.49
C ALA A 987 19.25 18.88 10.33
N ILE A 988 19.66 19.16 9.07
CA ILE A 988 19.18 18.43 7.88
C ILE A 988 19.61 16.97 7.94
N GLU A 989 20.86 16.67 8.30
CA GLU A 989 21.33 15.29 8.47
C GLU A 989 20.55 14.52 9.54
N ALA A 990 20.34 15.12 10.72
CA ALA A 990 19.57 14.50 11.80
C ALA A 990 18.12 14.17 11.38
N TYR A 991 17.49 15.08 10.62
CA TYR A 991 16.20 14.85 9.99
C TYR A 991 16.26 13.72 8.94
N LEU A 992 17.24 13.73 8.05
CA LEU A 992 17.41 12.68 7.04
C LEU A 992 17.60 11.30 7.70
N ARG A 993 18.46 11.15 8.71
CA ARG A 993 18.64 9.86 9.42
C ARG A 993 17.33 9.38 10.11
N GLN A 994 16.48 10.31 10.55
CA GLN A 994 15.16 10.03 11.14
C GLN A 994 14.05 9.70 10.11
N PHE A 995 14.10 10.23 8.89
CA PHE A 995 13.00 10.18 7.92
C PHE A 995 13.36 9.63 6.52
N ILE A 996 14.58 9.14 6.31
CA ILE A 996 14.97 8.44 5.08
C ILE A 996 14.37 7.03 5.06
N GLU A 997 13.87 6.62 3.90
CA GLU A 997 13.17 5.35 3.70
C GLU A 997 13.58 4.69 2.37
N THR A 998 13.02 3.51 2.08
CA THR A 998 13.13 2.85 0.77
C THR A 998 12.37 3.61 -0.32
N THR A 999 12.74 3.39 -1.58
CA THR A 999 11.93 3.79 -2.75
C THR A 999 11.35 2.58 -3.50
N TRP A 1000 11.28 1.39 -2.88
CA TRP A 1000 10.86 0.12 -3.51
C TRP A 1000 11.69 -0.20 -4.75
N HIS A 1001 12.95 0.23 -4.74
CA HIS A 1001 13.92 0.02 -5.80
C HIS A 1001 15.00 -0.97 -5.34
N SER A 1002 14.62 -1.89 -4.44
CA SER A 1002 15.41 -3.02 -3.97
C SER A 1002 15.98 -3.84 -5.13
N VAL A 1003 17.31 -3.99 -5.17
CA VAL A 1003 18.07 -4.77 -6.16
C VAL A 1003 19.28 -5.49 -5.54
N GLY A 1004 19.92 -6.39 -6.30
CA GLY A 1004 21.34 -6.77 -6.10
C GLY A 1004 21.68 -7.93 -5.15
N THR A 1005 20.70 -8.68 -4.64
CA THR A 1005 20.91 -9.77 -3.66
C THR A 1005 21.32 -11.13 -4.25
N VAL A 1006 21.31 -11.29 -5.57
CA VAL A 1006 21.72 -12.51 -6.29
C VAL A 1006 22.50 -12.14 -7.57
N MET A 1007 23.48 -11.25 -7.42
CA MET A 1007 24.18 -10.55 -8.52
C MET A 1007 24.60 -11.44 -9.72
N MET A 1008 24.30 -10.94 -10.92
CA MET A 1008 24.80 -11.43 -12.21
C MET A 1008 26.22 -10.90 -12.46
N LYS A 1009 27.22 -11.68 -12.08
CA LYS A 1009 28.66 -11.39 -12.25
C LYS A 1009 29.41 -12.72 -12.48
N PRO A 1010 30.66 -12.73 -12.93
CA PRO A 1010 31.51 -13.92 -12.85
C PRO A 1010 31.62 -14.43 -11.40
N LYS A 1011 31.62 -15.76 -11.19
CA LYS A 1011 31.56 -16.35 -9.82
C LYS A 1011 32.76 -15.91 -8.97
N GLU A 1012 33.94 -15.80 -9.57
CA GLU A 1012 35.17 -15.34 -8.93
C GLU A 1012 35.16 -13.85 -8.53
N GLN A 1013 34.15 -13.09 -8.99
CA GLN A 1013 33.90 -11.70 -8.60
C GLN A 1013 32.71 -11.57 -7.61
N GLY A 1014 32.33 -12.67 -6.96
CA GLY A 1014 31.18 -12.72 -6.04
C GLY A 1014 29.82 -12.84 -6.75
N GLY A 1015 29.80 -13.29 -8.00
CA GLY A 1015 28.56 -13.54 -8.75
C GLY A 1015 27.82 -14.81 -8.32
N SER A 1016 26.49 -14.75 -8.41
CA SER A 1016 25.57 -15.83 -8.05
C SER A 1016 24.85 -16.42 -9.26
N VAL A 1017 24.67 -15.64 -10.34
CA VAL A 1017 24.19 -16.14 -11.65
C VAL A 1017 25.10 -15.74 -12.81
N ASP A 1018 25.07 -16.53 -13.89
CA ASP A 1018 25.75 -16.22 -15.16
C ASP A 1018 24.95 -15.26 -16.07
N ASN A 1019 25.50 -14.91 -17.24
CA ASN A 1019 24.85 -14.04 -18.22
C ASN A 1019 23.59 -14.65 -18.88
N ARG A 1020 23.35 -15.95 -18.70
CA ARG A 1020 22.12 -16.67 -19.08
C ARG A 1020 21.23 -16.94 -17.87
N LEU A 1021 21.41 -16.21 -16.77
CA LEU A 1021 20.63 -16.24 -15.53
C LEU A 1021 20.71 -17.57 -14.75
N ASN A 1022 21.59 -18.50 -15.10
CA ASN A 1022 21.72 -19.79 -14.40
C ASN A 1022 22.38 -19.60 -13.04
N VAL A 1023 21.85 -20.25 -12.00
CA VAL A 1023 22.47 -20.25 -10.66
C VAL A 1023 23.72 -21.13 -10.68
N TYR A 1024 24.89 -20.54 -10.37
CA TYR A 1024 26.17 -21.25 -10.47
C TYR A 1024 26.20 -22.53 -9.61
N GLY A 1025 26.74 -23.61 -10.18
CA GLY A 1025 26.83 -24.91 -9.51
C GLY A 1025 25.53 -25.73 -9.52
N THR A 1026 24.45 -25.21 -10.12
CA THR A 1026 23.17 -25.92 -10.27
C THR A 1026 22.84 -26.22 -11.73
N GLN A 1027 21.81 -27.03 -11.96
CA GLN A 1027 21.22 -27.30 -13.28
C GLN A 1027 19.71 -27.04 -13.22
N ASN A 1028 19.12 -26.63 -14.35
CA ASN A 1028 17.68 -26.36 -14.51
C ASN A 1028 17.11 -25.31 -13.51
N LEU A 1029 17.95 -24.39 -13.02
CA LEU A 1029 17.57 -23.31 -12.12
C LEU A 1029 18.10 -21.96 -12.62
N LYS A 1030 17.20 -20.99 -12.78
CA LYS A 1030 17.53 -19.59 -13.09
C LYS A 1030 16.99 -18.63 -12.03
N VAL A 1031 17.53 -17.41 -11.98
CA VAL A 1031 16.93 -16.28 -11.23
C VAL A 1031 16.71 -15.15 -12.23
N ALA A 1032 15.51 -14.57 -12.28
CA ALA A 1032 15.09 -13.69 -13.37
C ALA A 1032 14.42 -12.40 -12.86
N ASP A 1033 15.02 -11.76 -11.86
CA ASP A 1033 14.42 -10.61 -11.17
C ASP A 1033 15.45 -9.54 -10.73
N LEU A 1034 14.98 -8.49 -10.04
CA LEU A 1034 15.82 -7.37 -9.60
C LEU A 1034 16.97 -7.75 -8.63
N SER A 1035 16.97 -8.94 -8.02
CA SER A 1035 18.12 -9.47 -7.28
C SER A 1035 19.37 -9.65 -8.15
N ILE A 1036 19.21 -9.92 -9.45
CA ILE A 1036 20.35 -10.22 -10.35
C ILE A 1036 21.14 -8.97 -10.77
N ILE A 1037 20.61 -7.77 -10.53
CA ILE A 1037 21.21 -6.51 -10.99
C ILE A 1037 22.57 -6.28 -10.31
N PRO A 1038 23.69 -6.22 -11.07
CA PRO A 1038 25.03 -6.18 -10.48
C PRO A 1038 25.48 -4.80 -9.95
N GLY A 1039 24.65 -3.78 -10.12
CA GLY A 1039 24.78 -2.43 -9.55
C GLY A 1039 23.63 -1.52 -10.03
N ASN A 1040 23.22 -0.57 -9.20
CA ASN A 1040 21.98 0.20 -9.36
C ASN A 1040 21.81 1.00 -10.67
N VAL A 1041 20.56 1.41 -10.95
CA VAL A 1041 20.08 2.08 -12.17
C VAL A 1041 19.44 3.43 -11.83
N GLY A 1042 19.68 4.49 -12.60
CA GLY A 1042 19.25 5.86 -12.27
C GLY A 1042 17.75 6.14 -12.54
N ALA A 1043 16.85 5.28 -12.06
CA ALA A 1043 15.44 5.25 -12.44
C ALA A 1043 14.52 4.53 -11.43
N ASN A 1044 13.21 4.73 -11.59
CA ASN A 1044 12.23 3.79 -11.03
C ASN A 1044 12.35 2.43 -11.73
N THR A 1045 12.52 1.36 -10.94
CA THR A 1045 12.98 0.05 -11.44
C THR A 1045 11.93 -0.78 -12.19
N ASN A 1046 10.66 -0.34 -12.30
CA ASN A 1046 9.62 -1.11 -13.00
C ASN A 1046 9.96 -1.37 -14.48
N SER A 1047 10.58 -0.41 -15.17
CA SER A 1047 11.06 -0.59 -16.55
C SER A 1047 12.21 -1.60 -16.64
N THR A 1048 13.15 -1.55 -15.69
CA THR A 1048 14.25 -2.51 -15.57
C THR A 1048 13.74 -3.92 -15.26
N ALA A 1049 12.73 -4.03 -14.40
CA ALA A 1049 12.10 -5.30 -14.04
C ALA A 1049 11.35 -5.93 -15.24
N LEU A 1050 10.63 -5.13 -16.03
CA LEU A 1050 10.02 -5.56 -17.30
C LEU A 1050 11.07 -6.01 -18.33
N LEU A 1051 12.17 -5.25 -18.44
CA LEU A 1051 13.29 -5.55 -19.33
C LEU A 1051 14.02 -6.86 -18.97
N VAL A 1052 14.22 -7.13 -17.67
CA VAL A 1052 14.72 -8.43 -17.19
C VAL A 1052 13.75 -9.55 -17.59
N GLY A 1053 12.44 -9.31 -17.51
CA GLY A 1053 11.41 -10.24 -18.00
C GLY A 1053 11.52 -10.56 -19.49
N GLU A 1054 11.63 -9.54 -20.35
CA GLU A 1054 11.82 -9.73 -21.81
C GLU A 1054 13.14 -10.47 -22.12
N LYS A 1055 14.22 -10.13 -21.41
CA LYS A 1055 15.53 -10.78 -21.60
C LYS A 1055 15.51 -12.23 -21.11
N ALA A 1056 14.85 -12.52 -19.98
CA ALA A 1056 14.65 -13.86 -19.47
C ALA A 1056 13.77 -14.70 -20.41
N ALA A 1057 12.70 -14.13 -20.98
CA ALA A 1057 11.89 -14.78 -22.00
C ALA A 1057 12.74 -15.26 -23.18
N MET A 1058 13.62 -14.38 -23.68
CA MET A 1058 14.52 -14.66 -24.80
C MET A 1058 15.53 -15.77 -24.47
N ILE A 1059 16.21 -15.69 -23.31
CA ILE A 1059 17.19 -16.68 -22.86
C ILE A 1059 16.53 -18.06 -22.67
N ILE A 1060 15.35 -18.11 -22.05
CA ILE A 1060 14.62 -19.37 -21.80
C ILE A 1060 14.09 -19.95 -23.13
N ALA A 1061 13.65 -19.11 -24.06
CA ALA A 1061 13.25 -19.58 -25.39
C ALA A 1061 14.42 -20.20 -26.15
N GLU A 1062 15.59 -19.54 -26.18
CA GLU A 1062 16.83 -20.06 -26.77
C GLU A 1062 17.25 -21.40 -26.14
N ASP A 1063 17.29 -21.50 -24.81
CA ASP A 1063 17.68 -22.71 -24.08
C ASP A 1063 16.71 -23.89 -24.33
N LEU A 1064 15.46 -23.60 -24.74
CA LEU A 1064 14.43 -24.59 -25.07
C LEU A 1064 14.25 -24.82 -26.59
N GLY A 1065 15.05 -24.15 -27.43
CA GLY A 1065 14.93 -24.23 -28.91
C GLY A 1065 13.66 -23.57 -29.48
N LEU A 1066 12.97 -22.75 -28.69
CA LEU A 1066 11.77 -22.02 -29.09
C LEU A 1066 12.14 -20.73 -29.83
N LYS A 1067 11.21 -20.25 -30.68
CA LYS A 1067 11.31 -18.94 -31.32
C LYS A 1067 10.25 -18.02 -30.75
N LEU A 1068 10.65 -16.87 -30.23
CA LEU A 1068 9.73 -15.80 -29.87
C LEU A 1068 9.42 -14.93 -31.09
N ASP A 1069 8.17 -14.46 -31.16
CA ASP A 1069 7.83 -13.22 -31.88
C ASP A 1069 8.65 -12.03 -31.36
#